data_AF-A0A8H4N744-F1
#
_entry.id   AF-A0A8H4N744-F1
#
_cell.length_a   1.000
_cell.length_b   1.000
_cell.length_c   1.000
_cell.angle_alpha   90.00
_cell.angle_beta   90.00
_cell.angle_gamma   90.00
#
_symmetry.space_group_name_H-M   'P 1'
#
loop_
_entity.id
_entity.type
_entity.pdbx_description
1 polymer ?
#
loop_
_entity_poly.entity_id
_entity_poly.type
_entity_poly.pdbx_seq_one_letter_code
_entity_poly.pdbx_strand_id
1 'polypeptide(L)'
;MANCLDLVNWNETMGAVPPTISPQTNDVFAQIEYDEEQDLDKAIAKTGHSVKDIKAVVLGHLHTDHAGGLEYFFGTNVPIYVHEKELKNAFYSVATGSDYGCYLPHYLRFDLNWQTFHGGFLELAPGLNIHHAPGHTPGLCILQINLRESGTWILTSDMYHVKENWESSIPQGWLAREHDSWVQSNQMIKRLAKRTNAKVILGHCVETLSQYKSAPDSYLHSNTRGPAFQRIRSATAYILLSEPVTRIENLQRHCYQHRSHFPKMFFFSELAATLCFGCSLSYAKDIPWRVTKREIPKIPKTPSGVTQVISPQGVKITYKQPGKHGICETKKGVEDYAGYVSLNNETNIFFWYFEARDNPAGKPVTLWLNGGPGSDSLYGLFQEHGPCNVTEDLKTQWNPYSWNEVSNMLYLSQPVGVGFSYATTVIGSYDNETGEVAPVPKAKPEGRWSLTDPDRVNNTATAAIDVWNVVQALLGASEESGNPKIQNRTFHLWTESYGGHYGPVFYNYFRKQNNAILNGSVPGYPLDMGTLGIINGCINSKIEVPHYPEMAVNNTYGIKGINESIYTFTKQAWSLPSGCRDMLDECAKDLKKEPTADNTFSTCSTSLSVCGTFVAGPYYDFSKRDPYDMRVDENYTTPKHWVHFLNLASTQEILGVSNNYTTSNRNVSSGFEQTGDMSYPNALEALEEILNSGTRVLLQYGDSDYVCNWLGGEAVSLELNYTHSDHFRAAGYAPIVFGGHEYGAVREYGNFSFTRLYESGHMTPYYQPLATLEIFRRALANLDVAEGRTVITDTYATNGTEKSTHTEVSPPPL
;
A
#
# COMPACT_ATOMS: atom_id res chain seq x y z
N MET A 1 18.88 -27.52 -24.62
CA MET A 1 17.46 -27.61 -24.17
C MET A 1 17.24 -26.64 -23.01
N ALA A 2 15.98 -26.35 -22.64
CA ALA A 2 15.68 -25.44 -21.55
C ALA A 2 15.94 -26.08 -20.17
N ASN A 3 16.09 -25.23 -19.16
CA ASN A 3 16.23 -25.60 -17.76
C ASN A 3 15.75 -24.38 -16.96
N CYS A 4 14.44 -24.23 -16.70
CA CYS A 4 13.93 -23.19 -15.81
C CYS A 4 14.32 -23.58 -14.38
N LEU A 5 15.21 -22.80 -13.77
CA LEU A 5 15.31 -22.51 -12.35
C LEU A 5 15.98 -21.15 -12.35
N ASP A 6 15.25 -20.14 -11.93
CA ASP A 6 15.72 -18.79 -11.77
C ASP A 6 16.10 -18.61 -10.29
N LEU A 7 16.61 -17.42 -9.91
CA LEU A 7 17.37 -17.13 -8.66
C LEU A 7 18.88 -17.41 -8.72
N VAL A 8 19.62 -16.40 -9.20
CA VAL A 8 20.93 -16.09 -8.61
C VAL A 8 20.75 -15.84 -7.11
N ASN A 9 21.69 -16.33 -6.30
CA ASN A 9 21.69 -16.19 -4.85
C ASN A 9 21.67 -14.70 -4.42
N TRP A 10 20.49 -14.21 -3.99
CA TRP A 10 20.30 -12.81 -3.55
C TRP A 10 21.25 -12.38 -2.42
N ASN A 11 21.84 -13.30 -1.65
CA ASN A 11 22.67 -12.99 -0.47
C ASN A 11 24.02 -12.31 -0.77
N GLU A 12 24.58 -12.43 -1.98
CA GLU A 12 25.96 -11.96 -2.25
C GLU A 12 26.05 -10.60 -2.94
N THR A 13 24.97 -10.11 -3.57
CA THR A 13 24.94 -8.81 -4.26
C THR A 13 24.04 -7.78 -3.59
N MET A 14 23.07 -8.21 -2.76
CA MET A 14 22.40 -7.37 -1.76
C MET A 14 22.48 -8.06 -0.40
N GLY A 15 22.72 -7.29 0.67
CA GLY A 15 22.99 -7.87 1.99
C GLY A 15 21.76 -8.51 2.64
N ALA A 16 21.75 -9.84 2.71
CA ALA A 16 20.78 -10.70 3.41
C ALA A 16 19.31 -10.61 2.94
N VAL A 17 18.77 -11.74 2.47
CA VAL A 17 17.36 -11.83 2.02
C VAL A 17 16.39 -11.75 3.21
N PRO A 18 15.32 -10.93 3.15
CA PRO A 18 14.22 -10.98 4.11
C PRO A 18 13.51 -12.35 4.13
N PRO A 19 13.06 -12.88 5.29
CA PRO A 19 12.40 -14.21 5.36
C PRO A 19 10.98 -14.29 4.78
N THR A 20 10.58 -13.34 3.92
CA THR A 20 9.20 -12.96 3.62
C THR A 20 9.00 -12.71 2.12
N ILE A 21 8.87 -13.79 1.36
CA ILE A 21 8.32 -13.78 -0.01
C ILE A 21 6.91 -14.40 0.07
N SER A 22 5.89 -13.74 -0.49
CA SER A 22 4.48 -14.19 -0.40
C SER A 22 4.21 -15.43 -1.27
N PRO A 23 3.10 -16.17 -1.08
CA PRO A 23 2.78 -17.32 -1.93
C PRO A 23 2.72 -16.96 -3.42
N GLN A 24 2.10 -15.84 -3.79
CA GLN A 24 2.00 -15.40 -5.18
C GLN A 24 3.37 -15.00 -5.74
N THR A 25 4.22 -14.37 -4.93
CA THR A 25 5.60 -14.08 -5.34
C THR A 25 6.45 -15.36 -5.41
N ASN A 26 6.14 -16.43 -4.65
CA ASN A 26 6.77 -17.74 -4.83
C ASN A 26 6.22 -18.53 -6.04
N ASP A 27 4.94 -18.39 -6.40
CA ASP A 27 4.37 -19.03 -7.60
C ASP A 27 4.92 -18.40 -8.90
N VAL A 28 5.38 -17.14 -8.83
CA VAL A 28 6.00 -16.42 -9.96
C VAL A 28 7.53 -16.46 -9.92
N PHE A 29 8.15 -16.34 -8.74
CA PHE A 29 9.59 -16.45 -8.50
C PHE A 29 9.85 -17.62 -7.53
N ALA A 30 9.77 -18.84 -8.05
CA ALA A 30 9.90 -20.06 -7.25
C ALA A 30 11.18 -20.08 -6.42
N GLN A 31 11.05 -20.17 -5.09
CA GLN A 31 12.21 -20.41 -4.23
C GLN A 31 12.81 -21.79 -4.48
N ILE A 32 14.05 -21.77 -4.93
CA ILE A 32 14.80 -22.92 -5.44
C ILE A 32 16.14 -22.99 -4.71
N GLU A 33 16.57 -24.20 -4.38
CA GLU A 33 17.93 -24.44 -3.88
C GLU A 33 18.93 -24.29 -5.04
N TYR A 34 19.50 -23.09 -5.16
CA TYR A 34 20.65 -22.85 -6.02
C TYR A 34 21.88 -23.54 -5.42
N ASP A 35 22.39 -24.56 -6.11
CA ASP A 35 23.62 -25.24 -5.73
C ASP A 35 24.81 -24.72 -6.58
N GLU A 36 26.02 -24.87 -6.04
CA GLU A 36 27.26 -24.56 -6.76
C GLU A 36 27.39 -25.33 -8.09
N GLU A 37 26.64 -26.41 -8.30
CA GLU A 37 26.65 -27.21 -9.53
C GLU A 37 25.73 -26.61 -10.62
N GLN A 38 25.03 -25.50 -10.35
CA GLN A 38 24.20 -24.73 -11.29
C GLN A 38 24.90 -23.50 -11.91
N ASP A 39 26.11 -23.13 -11.45
CA ASP A 39 26.91 -22.02 -12.02
C ASP A 39 27.09 -22.14 -13.55
N LEU A 40 27.20 -21.00 -14.24
CA LEU A 40 27.29 -20.94 -15.71
C LEU A 40 28.41 -21.82 -16.29
N ASP A 41 29.60 -21.83 -15.70
CA ASP A 41 30.73 -22.61 -16.22
C ASP A 41 30.59 -24.11 -15.95
N LYS A 42 30.11 -24.51 -14.77
CA LYS A 42 29.86 -25.90 -14.40
C LYS A 42 28.65 -26.48 -15.19
N ALA A 43 27.62 -25.68 -15.45
CA ALA A 43 26.49 -26.03 -16.30
C ALA A 43 26.89 -26.25 -17.78
N ILE A 44 27.96 -25.59 -18.26
CA ILE A 44 28.55 -25.83 -19.59
C ILE A 44 29.52 -27.02 -19.56
N ALA A 45 30.29 -27.20 -18.49
CA ALA A 45 31.15 -28.38 -18.32
C ALA A 45 30.34 -29.69 -18.42
N LYS A 46 29.10 -29.70 -17.90
CA LYS A 46 28.16 -30.83 -18.00
C LYS A 46 27.77 -31.22 -19.43
N THR A 47 27.85 -30.32 -20.41
CA THR A 47 27.60 -30.66 -21.83
C THR A 47 28.88 -31.01 -22.59
N GLY A 48 30.03 -31.11 -21.90
CA GLY A 48 31.34 -31.43 -22.50
C GLY A 48 32.05 -30.22 -23.11
N HIS A 49 31.63 -29.01 -22.76
CA HIS A 49 32.10 -27.74 -23.30
C HIS A 49 32.76 -26.86 -22.22
N SER A 50 33.28 -25.70 -22.63
CA SER A 50 33.74 -24.63 -21.73
C SER A 50 33.09 -23.29 -22.07
N VAL A 51 33.02 -22.36 -21.11
CA VAL A 51 32.61 -20.96 -21.35
C VAL A 51 33.43 -20.30 -22.49
N LYS A 52 34.68 -20.76 -22.68
CA LYS A 52 35.58 -20.30 -23.77
C LYS A 52 35.14 -20.76 -25.16
N ASP A 53 34.24 -21.74 -25.26
CA ASP A 53 33.69 -22.23 -26.53
C ASP A 53 32.58 -21.32 -27.06
N ILE A 54 31.98 -20.47 -26.21
CA ILE A 54 30.90 -19.54 -26.57
C ILE A 54 31.37 -18.57 -27.66
N LYS A 55 30.52 -18.35 -28.68
CA LYS A 55 30.82 -17.44 -29.81
C LYS A 55 29.90 -16.22 -29.90
N ALA A 56 28.77 -16.25 -29.20
CA ALA A 56 27.89 -15.10 -28.99
C ALA A 56 27.00 -15.37 -27.76
N VAL A 57 26.54 -14.30 -27.13
CA VAL A 57 25.48 -14.27 -26.13
C VAL A 57 24.31 -13.49 -26.72
N VAL A 58 23.07 -13.94 -26.50
CA VAL A 58 21.86 -13.21 -26.88
C VAL A 58 20.96 -13.11 -25.66
N LEU A 59 20.71 -11.90 -25.18
CA LEU A 59 19.88 -11.65 -23.99
C LEU A 59 18.41 -11.45 -24.38
N GLY A 60 17.50 -12.09 -23.64
CA GLY A 60 16.06 -11.85 -23.76
C GLY A 60 15.67 -10.46 -23.26
N HIS A 61 16.13 -10.08 -22.07
CA HIS A 61 16.09 -8.72 -21.51
C HIS A 61 17.21 -8.57 -20.45
N LEU A 62 17.28 -7.46 -19.69
CA LEU A 62 18.42 -7.14 -18.81
C LEU A 62 18.13 -7.15 -17.29
N HIS A 63 17.02 -7.74 -16.84
CA HIS A 63 16.81 -7.98 -15.41
C HIS A 63 17.88 -8.92 -14.81
N THR A 64 18.08 -8.87 -13.49
CA THR A 64 19.23 -9.50 -12.82
C THR A 64 19.32 -11.03 -12.97
N ASP A 65 18.19 -11.70 -13.07
CA ASP A 65 18.03 -13.13 -13.36
C ASP A 65 18.25 -13.47 -14.85
N HIS A 66 18.20 -12.47 -15.71
CA HIS A 66 18.41 -12.57 -17.16
C HIS A 66 19.77 -12.03 -17.64
N ALA A 67 20.53 -11.41 -16.74
CA ALA A 67 21.83 -10.79 -16.98
C ALA A 67 23.00 -11.42 -16.18
N GLY A 68 22.75 -12.35 -15.27
CA GLY A 68 23.78 -13.08 -14.53
C GLY A 68 24.67 -13.95 -15.44
N GLY A 69 25.93 -14.14 -15.10
CA GLY A 69 26.89 -14.80 -15.99
C GLY A 69 27.58 -13.86 -16.98
N LEU A 70 27.15 -12.60 -17.12
CA LEU A 70 27.84 -11.60 -17.95
C LEU A 70 29.28 -11.32 -17.48
N GLU A 71 29.57 -11.54 -16.18
CA GLU A 71 30.87 -11.40 -15.57
C GLU A 71 31.94 -12.33 -16.16
N TYR A 72 31.55 -13.51 -16.67
CA TYR A 72 32.46 -14.42 -17.36
C TYR A 72 32.93 -13.88 -18.73
N PHE A 73 32.29 -12.84 -19.26
CA PHE A 73 32.61 -12.20 -20.54
C PHE A 73 33.30 -10.84 -20.40
N PHE A 74 33.50 -10.33 -19.18
CA PHE A 74 34.21 -9.06 -18.93
C PHE A 74 35.62 -9.10 -19.55
N GLY A 75 35.95 -8.10 -20.37
CA GLY A 75 37.24 -8.04 -21.09
C GLY A 75 37.41 -9.08 -22.20
N THR A 76 36.37 -9.86 -22.54
CA THR A 76 36.36 -10.73 -23.73
C THR A 76 35.77 -10.00 -24.94
N ASN A 77 36.09 -10.48 -26.15
CA ASN A 77 35.51 -9.95 -27.39
C ASN A 77 34.22 -10.70 -27.82
N VAL A 78 33.57 -11.46 -26.93
CA VAL A 78 32.36 -12.23 -27.26
C VAL A 78 31.18 -11.25 -27.45
N PRO A 79 30.51 -11.22 -28.61
CA PRO A 79 29.43 -10.29 -28.86
C PRO A 79 28.20 -10.61 -28.01
N ILE A 80 27.65 -9.58 -27.35
CA ILE A 80 26.48 -9.63 -26.48
C ILE A 80 25.31 -8.93 -27.19
N TYR A 81 24.42 -9.70 -27.82
CA TYR A 81 23.26 -9.17 -28.53
C TYR A 81 22.12 -8.85 -27.58
N VAL A 82 21.55 -7.65 -27.72
CA VAL A 82 20.45 -7.12 -26.91
C VAL A 82 19.66 -6.10 -27.73
N HIS A 83 18.38 -5.88 -27.44
CA HIS A 83 17.61 -4.85 -28.12
C HIS A 83 18.03 -3.44 -27.66
N GLU A 84 18.07 -2.46 -28.57
CA GLU A 84 18.50 -1.09 -28.26
C GLU A 84 17.65 -0.43 -27.17
N LYS A 85 16.32 -0.67 -27.17
CA LYS A 85 15.44 -0.18 -26.09
C LYS A 85 15.81 -0.78 -24.73
N GLU A 86 16.20 -2.05 -24.67
CA GLU A 86 16.49 -2.73 -23.41
C GLU A 86 17.77 -2.18 -22.77
N LEU A 87 18.84 -2.07 -23.54
CA LEU A 87 20.11 -1.54 -23.02
C LEU A 87 19.95 -0.08 -22.56
N LYS A 88 19.16 0.73 -23.29
CA LYS A 88 18.81 2.09 -22.86
C LYS A 88 17.96 2.10 -21.60
N ASN A 89 16.97 1.21 -21.48
CA ASN A 89 16.13 1.10 -20.28
C ASN A 89 16.97 0.74 -19.06
N ALA A 90 17.81 -0.30 -19.16
CA ALA A 90 18.68 -0.74 -18.07
C ALA A 90 19.63 0.37 -17.58
N PHE A 91 20.30 1.08 -18.50
CA PHE A 91 21.15 2.22 -18.14
C PHE A 91 20.36 3.40 -17.54
N TYR A 92 19.14 3.68 -18.02
CA TYR A 92 18.27 4.72 -17.48
C TYR A 92 17.80 4.36 -16.06
N SER A 93 17.27 3.15 -15.87
CA SER A 93 16.80 2.61 -14.59
C SER A 93 17.90 2.66 -13.51
N VAL A 94 19.11 2.19 -13.82
CA VAL A 94 20.24 2.26 -12.89
C VAL A 94 20.70 3.70 -12.61
N ALA A 95 20.57 4.62 -13.56
CA ALA A 95 20.96 6.03 -13.36
C ALA A 95 19.92 6.88 -12.62
N THR A 96 18.64 6.46 -12.62
CA THR A 96 17.52 7.20 -12.00
C THR A 96 17.00 6.57 -10.71
N GLY A 97 17.25 5.26 -10.51
CA GLY A 97 16.63 4.47 -9.45
C GLY A 97 15.25 3.91 -9.82
N SER A 98 14.70 4.20 -11.00
CA SER A 98 13.43 3.59 -11.44
C SER A 98 13.63 2.10 -11.73
N ASP A 99 12.67 1.24 -11.34
CA ASP A 99 12.80 -0.23 -11.45
C ASP A 99 13.96 -0.78 -10.57
N TYR A 100 14.07 -0.24 -9.35
CA TYR A 100 15.10 -0.59 -8.37
C TYR A 100 15.15 -2.09 -8.06
N GLY A 101 16.36 -2.66 -8.07
CA GLY A 101 16.61 -4.09 -7.83
C GLY A 101 16.41 -4.98 -9.06
N CYS A 102 15.58 -4.60 -10.03
CA CYS A 102 15.42 -5.35 -11.28
C CYS A 102 16.67 -5.23 -12.17
N TYR A 103 17.27 -4.05 -12.27
CA TYR A 103 18.52 -3.81 -13.01
C TYR A 103 19.68 -3.49 -12.05
N LEU A 104 20.83 -4.17 -12.18
CA LEU A 104 22.00 -3.96 -11.32
C LEU A 104 23.18 -3.26 -12.04
N PRO A 105 23.87 -2.30 -11.38
CA PRO A 105 24.97 -1.55 -12.01
C PRO A 105 26.17 -2.41 -12.46
N HIS A 106 26.40 -3.55 -11.81
CA HIS A 106 27.68 -4.26 -11.92
C HIS A 106 27.90 -4.96 -13.28
N TYR A 107 26.83 -5.33 -13.98
CA TYR A 107 26.89 -5.92 -15.33
C TYR A 107 26.67 -4.91 -16.46
N LEU A 108 26.20 -3.69 -16.18
CA LEU A 108 26.01 -2.62 -17.18
C LEU A 108 27.34 -1.89 -17.49
N ARG A 109 28.34 -2.65 -17.96
CA ARG A 109 29.69 -2.16 -18.23
C ARG A 109 29.92 -1.82 -19.70
N PHE A 110 30.73 -0.79 -19.95
CA PHE A 110 31.11 -0.38 -21.32
C PHE A 110 32.22 -1.23 -21.96
N ASP A 111 32.82 -2.17 -21.23
CA ASP A 111 33.88 -3.09 -21.72
C ASP A 111 33.35 -4.48 -22.13
N LEU A 112 32.04 -4.68 -22.11
CA LEU A 112 31.36 -5.77 -22.82
C LEU A 112 31.15 -5.40 -24.30
N ASN A 113 31.30 -6.37 -25.20
CA ASN A 113 31.10 -6.20 -26.65
C ASN A 113 29.59 -6.19 -27.00
N TRP A 114 28.88 -5.14 -26.60
CA TRP A 114 27.45 -4.95 -26.87
C TRP A 114 27.16 -4.84 -28.38
N GLN A 115 26.19 -5.63 -28.85
CA GLN A 115 25.70 -5.64 -30.23
C GLN A 115 24.21 -5.31 -30.24
N THR A 116 23.88 -4.02 -30.09
CA THR A 116 22.50 -3.54 -30.08
C THR A 116 21.85 -3.62 -31.45
N PHE A 117 20.61 -4.11 -31.53
CA PHE A 117 19.79 -4.05 -32.74
C PHE A 117 18.45 -3.33 -32.48
N HIS A 118 17.80 -2.90 -33.55
CA HIS A 118 16.57 -2.10 -33.53
C HIS A 118 15.46 -2.73 -34.38
N GLY A 119 14.21 -2.38 -34.07
CA GLY A 119 13.04 -2.83 -34.81
C GLY A 119 12.53 -4.21 -34.38
N GLY A 120 11.51 -4.70 -35.09
CA GLY A 120 10.73 -5.86 -34.65
C GLY A 120 11.42 -7.23 -34.74
N PHE A 121 12.54 -7.36 -35.47
CA PHE A 121 13.07 -8.65 -35.91
C PHE A 121 14.56 -8.59 -36.28
N LEU A 122 15.31 -9.64 -35.94
CA LEU A 122 16.69 -9.90 -36.36
C LEU A 122 16.90 -11.40 -36.62
N GLU A 123 17.25 -11.79 -37.86
CA GLU A 123 17.84 -13.11 -38.10
C GLU A 123 19.35 -13.04 -37.79
N LEU A 124 19.76 -13.64 -36.67
CA LEU A 124 21.15 -13.62 -36.19
C LEU A 124 22.03 -14.66 -36.93
N ALA A 125 21.42 -15.79 -37.30
CA ALA A 125 22.02 -16.82 -38.14
C ALA A 125 20.90 -17.60 -38.84
N PRO A 126 21.16 -18.36 -39.93
CA PRO A 126 20.12 -19.09 -40.66
C PRO A 126 19.28 -20.01 -39.76
N GLY A 127 18.02 -19.64 -39.53
CA GLY A 127 17.11 -20.35 -38.64
C GLY A 127 17.16 -19.95 -37.16
N LEU A 128 17.94 -18.93 -36.77
CA LEU A 128 18.04 -18.36 -35.44
C LEU A 128 17.54 -16.91 -35.46
N ASN A 129 16.31 -16.69 -35.00
CA ASN A 129 15.56 -15.45 -35.25
C ASN A 129 15.09 -14.84 -33.94
N ILE A 130 15.47 -13.60 -33.68
CA ILE A 130 15.07 -12.82 -32.50
C ILE A 130 13.90 -11.92 -32.92
N HIS A 131 12.83 -11.87 -32.12
CA HIS A 131 11.71 -10.95 -32.33
C HIS A 131 11.58 -10.03 -31.12
N HIS A 132 11.36 -8.73 -31.36
CA HIS A 132 11.02 -7.78 -30.29
C HIS A 132 9.58 -8.05 -29.83
N ALA A 133 9.41 -8.19 -28.53
CA ALA A 133 8.16 -8.55 -27.87
C ALA A 133 8.01 -7.72 -26.57
N PRO A 134 7.89 -6.38 -26.68
CA PRO A 134 7.79 -5.49 -25.53
C PRO A 134 6.55 -5.80 -24.69
N GLY A 135 6.61 -5.53 -23.40
CA GLY A 135 5.47 -5.68 -22.50
C GLY A 135 5.88 -5.91 -21.04
N HIS A 136 6.73 -6.91 -20.80
CA HIS A 136 7.41 -7.07 -19.50
C HIS A 136 8.43 -5.93 -19.30
N THR A 137 9.30 -5.70 -20.29
CA THR A 137 10.12 -4.49 -20.40
C THR A 137 9.93 -3.82 -21.78
N PRO A 138 10.36 -2.56 -21.97
CA PRO A 138 10.29 -1.88 -23.27
C PRO A 138 11.13 -2.57 -24.37
N GLY A 139 12.10 -3.41 -24.00
CA GLY A 139 13.06 -4.01 -24.90
C GLY A 139 13.06 -5.55 -24.97
N LEU A 140 12.17 -6.24 -24.25
CA LEU A 140 12.14 -7.71 -24.21
C LEU A 140 12.09 -8.34 -25.61
N CYS A 141 12.85 -9.41 -25.78
CA CYS A 141 12.93 -10.21 -26.99
C CYS A 141 12.66 -11.70 -26.74
N ILE A 142 12.01 -12.34 -27.72
CA ILE A 142 11.86 -13.79 -27.80
C ILE A 142 12.82 -14.38 -28.84
N LEU A 143 13.19 -15.65 -28.69
CA LEU A 143 14.01 -16.37 -29.66
C LEU A 143 13.24 -17.50 -30.34
N GLN A 144 13.17 -17.47 -31.67
CA GLN A 144 12.71 -18.57 -32.51
C GLN A 144 13.92 -19.35 -33.06
N ILE A 145 13.93 -20.67 -32.85
CA ILE A 145 14.95 -21.60 -33.36
C ILE A 145 14.31 -22.63 -34.30
N ASN A 146 14.75 -22.67 -35.56
CA ASN A 146 14.24 -23.57 -36.59
C ASN A 146 15.17 -24.78 -36.75
N LEU A 147 14.89 -25.89 -36.07
CA LEU A 147 15.73 -27.09 -36.09
C LEU A 147 15.22 -28.13 -37.10
N ARG A 148 16.14 -28.68 -37.91
CA ARG A 148 15.82 -29.59 -39.04
C ARG A 148 15.03 -30.84 -38.64
N GLU A 149 15.33 -31.40 -37.46
CA GLU A 149 14.76 -32.68 -36.99
C GLU A 149 13.64 -32.49 -35.97
N SER A 150 13.79 -31.53 -35.05
CA SER A 150 12.86 -31.34 -33.93
C SER A 150 11.82 -30.23 -34.15
N GLY A 151 11.88 -29.53 -35.29
CA GLY A 151 10.93 -28.50 -35.71
C GLY A 151 11.27 -27.10 -35.18
N THR A 152 10.28 -26.21 -35.24
CA THR A 152 10.39 -24.86 -34.68
C THR A 152 10.24 -24.88 -33.17
N TRP A 153 11.08 -24.13 -32.47
CA TRP A 153 10.96 -23.82 -31.05
C TRP A 153 10.87 -22.30 -30.87
N ILE A 154 10.09 -21.84 -29.90
CA ILE A 154 10.03 -20.44 -29.48
C ILE A 154 10.33 -20.41 -27.99
N LEU A 155 11.36 -19.68 -27.60
CA LEU A 155 11.80 -19.48 -26.22
C LEU A 155 11.42 -18.04 -25.85
N THR A 156 10.47 -17.87 -24.93
CA THR A 156 9.71 -16.61 -24.84
C THR A 156 10.29 -15.57 -23.89
N SER A 157 11.41 -15.87 -23.21
CA SER A 157 11.85 -15.06 -22.06
C SER A 157 10.65 -14.80 -21.12
N ASP A 158 10.63 -13.62 -20.50
CA ASP A 158 9.60 -13.23 -19.52
C ASP A 158 8.36 -12.61 -20.17
N MET A 159 8.07 -12.97 -21.41
CA MET A 159 6.77 -12.72 -22.01
C MET A 159 5.65 -13.51 -21.30
N TYR A 160 5.98 -14.67 -20.73
CA TYR A 160 5.05 -15.53 -19.98
C TYR A 160 5.79 -16.15 -18.79
N HIS A 161 5.43 -15.77 -17.57
CA HIS A 161 5.97 -16.38 -16.35
C HIS A 161 5.24 -17.69 -16.07
N VAL A 162 3.90 -17.65 -16.01
CA VAL A 162 3.03 -18.82 -15.77
C VAL A 162 2.27 -19.26 -17.02
N LYS A 163 1.71 -20.47 -16.98
CA LYS A 163 1.04 -21.14 -18.11
C LYS A 163 -0.21 -20.38 -18.58
N GLU A 164 -0.88 -19.74 -17.65
CA GLU A 164 -2.12 -18.96 -17.81
C GLU A 164 -1.87 -17.69 -18.64
N ASN A 165 -0.68 -17.08 -18.52
CA ASN A 165 -0.31 -15.94 -19.36
C ASN A 165 -0.29 -16.33 -20.85
N TRP A 166 0.20 -17.54 -21.14
CA TRP A 166 0.14 -18.09 -22.49
C TRP A 166 -1.28 -18.54 -22.84
N GLU A 167 -1.86 -19.50 -22.13
CA GLU A 167 -3.10 -20.16 -22.56
C GLU A 167 -4.30 -19.20 -22.55
N SER A 168 -4.61 -18.62 -21.39
CA SER A 168 -5.73 -17.68 -21.19
C SER A 168 -5.46 -16.29 -21.76
N SER A 169 -4.22 -16.00 -22.18
CA SER A 169 -3.81 -14.70 -22.75
C SER A 169 -3.92 -13.52 -21.77
N ILE A 170 -3.77 -13.80 -20.47
CA ILE A 170 -3.87 -12.82 -19.38
C ILE A 170 -2.48 -12.16 -19.14
N PRO A 171 -2.38 -10.82 -19.12
CA PRO A 171 -1.13 -10.12 -18.75
C PRO A 171 -0.61 -10.50 -17.36
N GLN A 172 0.64 -10.13 -17.07
CA GLN A 172 1.34 -10.53 -15.83
C GLN A 172 1.04 -9.62 -14.62
N GLY A 173 -0.08 -8.88 -14.67
CA GLY A 173 -0.36 -7.80 -13.72
C GLY A 173 0.79 -6.80 -13.65
N TRP A 174 1.24 -6.49 -12.44
CA TRP A 174 2.33 -5.51 -12.17
C TRP A 174 3.68 -5.85 -12.83
N LEU A 175 3.91 -7.10 -13.27
CA LEU A 175 5.11 -7.49 -14.01
C LEU A 175 5.05 -7.13 -15.51
N ALA A 176 3.91 -6.66 -16.03
CA ALA A 176 3.83 -6.06 -17.36
C ALA A 176 3.95 -4.52 -17.27
N ARG A 177 5.16 -3.99 -17.49
CA ARG A 177 5.42 -2.54 -17.50
C ARG A 177 4.68 -1.80 -18.63
N GLU A 178 4.41 -2.45 -19.76
CA GLU A 178 3.62 -1.91 -20.89
C GLU A 178 2.50 -2.89 -21.30
N HIS A 179 1.27 -2.71 -20.80
CA HIS A 179 0.16 -3.64 -21.04
C HIS A 179 -0.27 -3.74 -22.51
N ASP A 180 -0.42 -2.62 -23.22
CA ASP A 180 -0.77 -2.61 -24.66
C ASP A 180 0.28 -3.30 -25.53
N SER A 181 1.56 -3.07 -25.22
CA SER A 181 2.69 -3.73 -25.88
C SER A 181 2.66 -5.23 -25.59
N TRP A 182 2.39 -5.65 -24.35
CA TRP A 182 2.25 -7.06 -24.00
C TRP A 182 1.12 -7.74 -24.81
N VAL A 183 -0.04 -7.10 -24.95
CA VAL A 183 -1.16 -7.66 -25.74
C VAL A 183 -0.77 -7.81 -27.22
N GLN A 184 -0.09 -6.81 -27.81
CA GLN A 184 0.39 -6.88 -29.19
C GLN A 184 1.44 -7.98 -29.39
N SER A 185 2.40 -8.08 -28.47
CA SER A 185 3.43 -9.12 -28.42
C SER A 185 2.80 -10.52 -28.30
N ASN A 186 1.81 -10.70 -27.43
CA ASN A 186 1.11 -11.97 -27.26
C ASN A 186 0.40 -12.38 -28.55
N GLN A 187 -0.30 -11.45 -29.21
CA GLN A 187 -0.91 -11.72 -30.53
C GLN A 187 0.12 -12.09 -31.60
N MET A 188 1.28 -11.43 -31.63
CA MET A 188 2.39 -11.77 -32.53
C MET A 188 2.89 -13.20 -32.30
N ILE A 189 3.15 -13.58 -31.04
CA ILE A 189 3.73 -14.88 -30.69
C ILE A 189 2.72 -16.01 -30.91
N LYS A 190 1.44 -15.81 -30.55
CA LYS A 190 0.34 -16.74 -30.88
C LYS A 190 0.25 -17.00 -32.39
N ARG A 191 0.34 -15.96 -33.23
CA ARG A 191 0.34 -16.08 -34.69
C ARG A 191 1.60 -16.79 -35.20
N LEU A 192 2.77 -16.45 -34.65
CA LEU A 192 4.06 -17.05 -35.02
C LEU A 192 4.09 -18.55 -34.73
N ALA A 193 3.75 -18.94 -33.50
CA ALA A 193 3.72 -20.33 -33.06
C ALA A 193 2.75 -21.17 -33.91
N LYS A 194 1.54 -20.65 -34.17
CA LYS A 194 0.55 -21.30 -35.04
C LYS A 194 1.04 -21.44 -36.50
N ARG A 195 1.70 -20.42 -37.06
CA ARG A 195 2.21 -20.43 -38.44
C ARG A 195 3.38 -21.40 -38.64
N THR A 196 4.23 -21.56 -37.62
CA THR A 196 5.48 -22.34 -37.68
C THR A 196 5.37 -23.72 -37.01
N ASN A 197 4.17 -24.07 -36.51
CA ASN A 197 3.88 -25.25 -35.69
C ASN A 197 4.90 -25.43 -34.54
N ALA A 198 5.20 -24.34 -33.83
CA ALA A 198 6.29 -24.29 -32.87
C ALA A 198 5.94 -24.89 -31.51
N LYS A 199 6.95 -25.49 -30.88
CA LYS A 199 6.96 -25.77 -29.44
C LYS A 199 7.31 -24.47 -28.71
N VAL A 200 6.42 -24.01 -27.85
CA VAL A 200 6.61 -22.76 -27.09
C VAL A 200 7.10 -23.12 -25.69
N ILE A 201 8.21 -22.51 -25.27
CA ILE A 201 8.80 -22.66 -23.93
C ILE A 201 8.65 -21.33 -23.23
N LEU A 202 7.94 -21.35 -22.10
CA LEU A 202 7.68 -20.19 -21.25
C LEU A 202 8.91 -19.85 -20.38
N GLY A 203 8.96 -18.65 -19.80
CA GLY A 203 10.13 -18.14 -19.08
C GLY A 203 10.42 -18.93 -17.80
N HIS A 204 9.53 -18.78 -16.82
CA HIS A 204 9.64 -19.27 -15.44
C HIS A 204 8.82 -20.56 -15.15
N CYS A 205 7.85 -20.93 -16.01
CA CYS A 205 6.91 -22.04 -15.77
C CYS A 205 7.56 -23.44 -15.74
N VAL A 206 7.64 -24.01 -14.54
CA VAL A 206 8.19 -25.36 -14.26
C VAL A 206 7.38 -26.49 -14.89
N GLU A 207 6.06 -26.31 -15.05
CA GLU A 207 5.17 -27.26 -15.73
C GLU A 207 5.50 -27.35 -17.22
N THR A 208 5.90 -26.23 -17.84
CA THR A 208 6.34 -26.22 -19.24
C THR A 208 7.73 -26.84 -19.36
N LEU A 209 8.63 -26.60 -18.41
CA LEU A 209 9.96 -27.23 -18.41
C LEU A 209 9.86 -28.76 -18.31
N SER A 210 9.16 -29.25 -17.30
CA SER A 210 9.17 -30.68 -16.90
C SER A 210 8.59 -31.63 -17.95
N GLN A 211 7.92 -31.11 -18.98
CA GLN A 211 7.50 -31.83 -20.18
C GLN A 211 8.67 -32.20 -21.12
N TYR A 212 9.85 -31.59 -20.95
CA TYR A 212 11.02 -31.77 -21.80
C TYR A 212 12.24 -32.22 -21.01
N LYS A 213 13.10 -33.03 -21.63
CA LYS A 213 14.40 -33.38 -21.06
C LYS A 213 15.31 -32.15 -21.00
N SER A 214 16.06 -32.04 -19.92
CA SER A 214 17.12 -31.04 -19.75
C SER A 214 18.51 -31.60 -20.09
N ALA A 215 19.52 -30.73 -20.07
CA ALA A 215 20.92 -31.15 -20.12
C ALA A 215 21.40 -31.53 -18.71
N PRO A 216 22.30 -32.53 -18.55
CA PRO A 216 23.02 -33.25 -19.61
C PRO A 216 22.30 -34.48 -20.19
N ASP A 217 21.21 -34.96 -19.58
CA ASP A 217 20.54 -36.23 -19.95
C ASP A 217 20.03 -36.27 -21.40
N SER A 218 19.81 -35.11 -22.02
CA SER A 218 19.49 -34.99 -23.44
C SER A 218 20.64 -35.39 -24.40
N TYR A 219 21.89 -35.35 -23.95
CA TYR A 219 23.09 -35.55 -24.80
C TYR A 219 23.64 -36.99 -24.77
N LEU A 220 23.36 -37.76 -23.72
CA LEU A 220 23.97 -39.08 -23.45
C LEU A 220 23.60 -40.19 -24.46
N HIS A 221 22.75 -39.91 -25.46
CA HIS A 221 22.31 -40.89 -26.48
C HIS A 221 22.47 -40.42 -27.95
N SER A 222 22.98 -39.22 -28.22
CA SER A 222 23.17 -38.71 -29.60
C SER A 222 24.64 -38.70 -29.99
N ASN A 223 25.11 -39.74 -30.68
CA ASN A 223 26.51 -39.88 -31.13
C ASN A 223 26.79 -39.07 -32.42
N THR A 224 26.17 -37.89 -32.54
CA THR A 224 26.10 -37.07 -33.76
C THR A 224 26.60 -35.65 -33.52
N ARG A 225 27.65 -35.25 -34.24
CA ARG A 225 28.18 -33.87 -34.18
C ARG A 225 27.27 -32.93 -35.00
N GLY A 226 26.58 -32.03 -34.32
CA GLY A 226 25.75 -30.97 -34.90
C GLY A 226 25.77 -29.71 -34.01
N PRO A 227 25.18 -28.59 -34.46
CA PRO A 227 25.18 -27.34 -33.70
C PRO A 227 24.40 -27.47 -32.39
N ALA A 228 25.04 -27.12 -31.26
CA ALA A 228 24.46 -27.22 -29.93
C ALA A 228 23.89 -25.88 -29.44
N PHE A 229 22.71 -25.93 -28.81
CA PHE A 229 22.00 -24.77 -28.26
C PHE A 229 21.57 -25.01 -26.80
N GLN A 230 22.01 -24.13 -25.91
CA GLN A 230 21.79 -24.21 -24.46
C GLN A 230 21.22 -22.87 -23.93
N ARG A 231 20.21 -22.94 -23.04
CA ARG A 231 19.73 -21.85 -22.14
C ARG A 231 20.18 -22.27 -20.73
N ILE A 232 20.64 -21.35 -19.89
CA ILE A 232 21.37 -21.65 -18.63
C ILE A 232 20.76 -20.87 -17.45
N ARG A 233 20.86 -21.43 -16.24
CA ARG A 233 20.11 -21.06 -15.01
C ARG A 233 20.67 -19.86 -14.25
N SER A 234 21.04 -18.81 -14.98
CA SER A 234 21.45 -17.50 -14.42
C SER A 234 21.33 -16.33 -15.39
N ALA A 235 21.04 -16.63 -16.67
CA ALA A 235 20.58 -15.66 -17.65
C ALA A 235 19.75 -16.35 -18.74
N THR A 236 18.74 -15.66 -19.27
CA THR A 236 18.18 -15.97 -20.60
C THR A 236 19.14 -15.45 -21.69
N ALA A 237 20.36 -15.98 -21.62
CA ALA A 237 21.46 -15.87 -22.54
C ALA A 237 21.45 -17.09 -23.47
N TYR A 238 21.13 -16.89 -24.75
CA TYR A 238 21.22 -17.97 -25.73
C TYR A 238 22.65 -18.07 -26.26
N ILE A 239 23.27 -19.22 -26.00
CA ILE A 239 24.70 -19.46 -26.20
C ILE A 239 24.92 -20.33 -27.44
N LEU A 240 25.75 -19.82 -28.37
CA LEU A 240 26.07 -20.45 -29.65
C LEU A 240 27.37 -21.29 -29.57
N LEU A 241 27.26 -22.59 -29.84
CA LEU A 241 28.35 -23.58 -29.75
C LEU A 241 28.45 -24.47 -31.02
N SER A 242 29.12 -23.98 -32.07
CA SER A 242 29.65 -24.80 -33.19
C SER A 242 30.53 -24.00 -34.18
N GLU A 243 31.40 -24.68 -34.91
CA GLU A 243 32.24 -24.12 -35.98
C GLU A 243 31.50 -23.87 -37.32
N PRO A 244 32.03 -22.97 -38.19
CA PRO A 244 31.45 -22.69 -39.50
C PRO A 244 31.79 -23.76 -40.57
N VAL A 245 30.86 -24.04 -41.47
CA VAL A 245 31.06 -24.96 -42.60
C VAL A 245 31.87 -24.29 -43.72
N THR A 246 33.19 -24.30 -43.52
CA THR A 246 34.26 -24.34 -44.53
C THR A 246 34.12 -23.53 -45.83
N ARG A 247 34.91 -22.45 -45.94
CA ARG A 247 35.68 -22.19 -47.17
C ARG A 247 36.89 -21.27 -46.94
N ILE A 248 38.09 -21.82 -47.06
CA ILE A 248 39.26 -21.34 -47.84
C ILE A 248 40.46 -22.22 -47.50
N GLU A 249 41.40 -22.32 -48.44
CA GLU A 249 42.51 -23.27 -48.42
C GLU A 249 43.82 -22.65 -47.89
N ASN A 250 44.73 -23.52 -47.44
CA ASN A 250 46.18 -23.39 -47.55
C ASN A 250 47.01 -22.46 -46.60
N LEU A 251 48.21 -22.97 -46.33
CA LEU A 251 49.49 -22.29 -45.97
C LEU A 251 49.74 -21.72 -44.54
N GLN A 252 50.46 -22.57 -43.76
CA GLN A 252 51.73 -22.28 -43.07
C GLN A 252 51.83 -21.41 -41.78
N ARG A 253 52.24 -22.09 -40.69
CA ARG A 253 53.48 -21.86 -39.87
C ARG A 253 53.93 -20.39 -39.67
N HIS A 254 54.15 -19.84 -38.46
CA HIS A 254 55.02 -20.33 -37.38
C HIS A 254 54.95 -19.40 -36.13
N CYS A 255 55.64 -19.79 -35.04
CA CYS A 255 55.65 -19.13 -33.73
C CYS A 255 56.43 -17.81 -33.66
N TYR A 256 56.21 -17.00 -32.61
CA TYR A 256 57.30 -16.38 -31.83
C TYR A 256 56.88 -16.13 -30.35
N GLN A 257 57.84 -15.82 -29.49
CA GLN A 257 57.70 -15.68 -28.02
C GLN A 257 58.05 -14.27 -27.52
N HIS A 258 57.82 -14.01 -26.21
CA HIS A 258 58.52 -13.01 -25.36
C HIS A 258 58.20 -11.51 -25.59
N ARG A 259 58.34 -10.58 -24.62
CA ARG A 259 58.43 -10.62 -23.13
C ARG A 259 58.11 -9.23 -22.53
N SER A 260 57.57 -9.22 -21.30
CA SER A 260 57.70 -8.19 -20.21
C SER A 260 58.29 -6.79 -20.47
N HIS A 261 57.64 -5.73 -19.94
CA HIS A 261 58.26 -4.72 -19.04
C HIS A 261 57.24 -3.83 -18.28
N PHE A 262 57.75 -3.06 -17.31
CA PHE A 262 57.12 -2.18 -16.28
C PHE A 262 57.80 -0.76 -16.39
N PRO A 263 57.61 0.30 -15.54
CA PRO A 263 56.60 0.63 -14.48
C PRO A 263 56.13 2.13 -14.36
N LYS A 264 55.26 2.42 -13.34
CA LYS A 264 55.18 3.62 -12.42
C LYS A 264 54.66 5.02 -12.87
N MET A 265 53.62 5.52 -12.18
CA MET A 265 53.53 6.67 -11.20
C MET A 265 52.04 6.85 -10.75
N PHE A 266 51.59 7.11 -9.49
CA PHE A 266 51.91 8.09 -8.40
C PHE A 266 51.34 9.51 -8.66
N PHE A 267 50.67 10.28 -7.75
CA PHE A 267 50.43 10.32 -6.27
C PHE A 267 49.08 11.08 -5.96
N PHE A 268 48.49 11.29 -4.74
CA PHE A 268 48.40 10.58 -3.43
C PHE A 268 47.63 11.43 -2.34
N SER A 269 46.62 10.87 -1.63
CA SER A 269 46.03 11.39 -0.34
C SER A 269 45.09 10.33 0.29
N GLU A 270 45.32 9.69 1.45
CA GLU A 270 45.43 10.14 2.87
C GLU A 270 44.07 10.33 3.59
N LEU A 271 43.81 9.86 4.83
CA LEU A 271 44.62 9.11 5.81
C LEU A 271 43.76 8.34 6.86
N ALA A 272 44.28 7.24 7.44
CA ALA A 272 43.99 6.62 8.76
C ALA A 272 42.53 6.24 9.16
N ALA A 273 42.23 5.18 9.94
CA ALA A 273 43.07 4.35 10.81
C ALA A 273 42.53 2.90 10.94
N THR A 274 43.41 1.91 11.16
CA THR A 274 43.00 0.53 11.51
C THR A 274 44.03 -0.16 12.39
N LEU A 275 43.82 -0.13 13.71
CA LEU A 275 44.50 -0.96 14.72
C LEU A 275 43.53 -1.18 15.89
N CYS A 276 43.73 -2.26 16.64
CA CYS A 276 42.98 -2.63 17.85
C CYS A 276 41.47 -2.95 17.67
N PHE A 277 41.18 -4.11 17.06
CA PHE A 277 40.01 -4.91 17.47
C PHE A 277 40.47 -6.28 17.96
N GLY A 278 40.69 -6.37 19.28
CA GLY A 278 41.06 -7.58 20.01
C GLY A 278 40.93 -7.33 21.51
N CYS A 279 40.40 -8.32 22.23
CA CYS A 279 40.08 -8.26 23.67
C CYS A 279 38.98 -7.27 24.11
N SER A 280 37.71 -7.59 23.83
CA SER A 280 36.59 -7.13 24.66
C SER A 280 35.37 -8.08 24.68
N LEU A 281 35.62 -9.40 24.65
CA LEU A 281 34.63 -10.37 25.16
C LEU A 281 34.62 -10.31 26.70
N SER A 282 33.46 -10.57 27.31
CA SER A 282 33.19 -10.64 28.77
C SER A 282 32.81 -9.35 29.52
N TYR A 283 31.86 -8.55 29.02
CA TYR A 283 31.06 -7.63 29.85
C TYR A 283 29.59 -7.47 29.38
N ALA A 284 28.87 -8.59 29.24
CA ALA A 284 27.47 -8.61 28.78
C ALA A 284 26.66 -9.81 29.33
N LYS A 285 26.60 -9.98 30.66
CA LYS A 285 25.87 -11.09 31.30
C LYS A 285 24.80 -10.72 32.33
N ASP A 286 24.80 -9.50 32.86
CA ASP A 286 23.94 -9.11 33.99
C ASP A 286 23.08 -7.87 33.66
N ILE A 287 22.39 -7.89 32.52
CA ILE A 287 21.26 -7.01 32.23
C ILE A 287 20.00 -7.89 32.15
N PRO A 288 18.98 -7.69 33.01
CA PRO A 288 17.76 -8.48 33.01
C PRO A 288 16.84 -8.04 31.88
N TRP A 289 17.18 -8.41 30.64
CA TRP A 289 16.30 -8.25 29.48
C TRP A 289 14.99 -9.00 29.72
N ARG A 290 13.93 -8.26 30.09
CA ARG A 290 12.54 -8.75 30.00
C ARG A 290 12.16 -8.87 28.52
N VAL A 291 12.68 -9.90 27.85
CA VAL A 291 12.10 -10.35 26.58
C VAL A 291 10.71 -10.89 26.89
N THR A 292 9.71 -10.02 26.80
CA THR A 292 8.31 -10.44 26.72
C THR A 292 8.22 -11.44 25.58
N LYS A 293 7.93 -12.71 25.90
CA LYS A 293 7.80 -13.75 24.89
C LYS A 293 6.76 -13.28 23.88
N ARG A 294 7.17 -13.02 22.64
CA ARG A 294 6.30 -12.66 21.52
C ARG A 294 5.27 -13.79 21.42
N GLU A 295 4.04 -13.55 21.89
CA GLU A 295 2.99 -14.58 21.90
C GLU A 295 2.72 -14.95 20.44
N ILE A 296 3.17 -16.15 20.08
CA ILE A 296 3.01 -16.71 18.74
C ILE A 296 1.50 -16.77 18.46
N PRO A 297 1.00 -16.26 17.31
CA PRO A 297 -0.41 -16.36 16.94
C PRO A 297 -0.93 -17.78 17.08
N LYS A 298 -2.12 -17.90 17.68
CA LYS A 298 -2.85 -19.15 17.85
C LYS A 298 -4.24 -18.93 17.28
N ILE A 299 -4.80 -19.98 16.67
CA ILE A 299 -6.21 -20.05 16.27
C ILE A 299 -7.08 -19.74 17.50
N PRO A 300 -7.89 -18.66 17.49
CA PRO A 300 -8.73 -18.33 18.63
C PRO A 300 -9.84 -19.36 18.81
N LYS A 301 -10.26 -19.52 20.06
CA LYS A 301 -11.39 -20.39 20.40
C LYS A 301 -12.70 -19.78 19.91
N THR A 302 -13.70 -20.62 19.66
CA THR A 302 -15.08 -20.13 19.54
C THR A 302 -15.47 -19.50 20.89
N PRO A 303 -15.87 -18.22 20.93
CA PRO A 303 -16.08 -17.49 22.17
C PRO A 303 -17.25 -18.05 22.97
N SER A 304 -17.07 -18.19 24.28
CA SER A 304 -18.05 -18.81 25.18
C SER A 304 -18.87 -17.77 25.95
N GLY A 305 -20.15 -18.03 26.23
CA GLY A 305 -20.96 -17.13 27.06
C GLY A 305 -21.14 -15.71 26.52
N VAL A 306 -21.15 -15.54 25.18
CA VAL A 306 -21.57 -14.28 24.54
C VAL A 306 -23.07 -14.05 24.80
N THR A 307 -23.47 -12.80 25.07
CA THR A 307 -24.89 -12.41 25.04
C THR A 307 -25.33 -12.32 23.58
N GLN A 308 -26.52 -12.81 23.25
CA GLN A 308 -27.12 -12.68 21.92
C GLN A 308 -28.45 -11.93 22.02
N VAL A 309 -28.64 -10.94 21.16
CA VAL A 309 -29.90 -10.21 20.93
C VAL A 309 -30.23 -10.31 19.44
N ILE A 310 -31.51 -10.39 19.10
CA ILE A 310 -31.99 -10.14 17.74
C ILE A 310 -32.63 -8.76 17.77
N SER A 311 -32.15 -7.86 16.92
CA SER A 311 -32.74 -6.52 16.77
C SER A 311 -34.13 -6.61 16.12
N PRO A 312 -34.98 -5.57 16.22
CA PRO A 312 -36.32 -5.57 15.64
C PRO A 312 -36.33 -5.73 14.11
N GLN A 313 -35.23 -5.36 13.43
CA GLN A 313 -35.01 -5.58 12.00
C GLN A 313 -34.59 -7.02 11.66
N GLY A 314 -34.50 -7.93 12.63
CA GLY A 314 -34.05 -9.32 12.46
C GLY A 314 -32.53 -9.51 12.43
N VAL A 315 -31.74 -8.41 12.44
CA VAL A 315 -30.28 -8.46 12.47
C VAL A 315 -29.81 -9.03 13.82
N LYS A 316 -28.91 -10.03 13.78
CA LYS A 316 -28.33 -10.65 14.97
C LYS A 316 -27.20 -9.79 15.53
N ILE A 317 -27.19 -9.61 16.85
CA ILE A 317 -26.15 -8.91 17.60
C ILE A 317 -25.63 -9.85 18.68
N THR A 318 -24.31 -9.95 18.84
CA THR A 318 -23.65 -10.73 19.89
C THR A 318 -22.54 -9.95 20.57
N TYR A 319 -22.52 -9.91 21.90
CA TYR A 319 -21.56 -9.08 22.64
C TYR A 319 -21.13 -9.65 24.00
N LYS A 320 -20.06 -9.07 24.54
CA LYS A 320 -19.59 -9.15 25.93
C LYS A 320 -19.32 -7.74 26.48
N GLN A 321 -18.87 -7.64 27.72
CA GLN A 321 -18.62 -6.37 28.43
C GLN A 321 -17.19 -6.32 29.01
N PRO A 322 -16.18 -5.98 28.19
CA PRO A 322 -14.76 -6.03 28.59
C PRO A 322 -14.39 -5.24 29.86
N GLY A 323 -15.04 -4.10 30.11
CA GLY A 323 -14.83 -3.28 31.30
C GLY A 323 -15.14 -4.01 32.62
N LYS A 324 -16.10 -4.93 32.61
CA LYS A 324 -16.41 -5.80 33.77
C LYS A 324 -15.31 -6.81 34.08
N HIS A 325 -14.37 -7.00 33.15
CA HIS A 325 -13.16 -7.80 33.32
C HIS A 325 -11.90 -6.94 33.52
N GLY A 326 -12.05 -5.62 33.67
CA GLY A 326 -10.93 -4.68 33.87
C GLY A 326 -10.25 -4.21 32.59
N ILE A 327 -10.83 -4.44 31.41
CA ILE A 327 -10.29 -3.98 30.13
C ILE A 327 -10.85 -2.59 29.80
N CYS A 328 -9.95 -1.64 29.63
CA CYS A 328 -10.24 -0.26 29.19
C CYS A 328 -11.15 0.55 30.12
N GLU A 329 -12.46 0.52 29.92
CA GLU A 329 -13.39 1.32 30.72
C GLU A 329 -13.66 0.62 32.05
N THR A 330 -13.25 1.28 33.13
CA THR A 330 -13.20 0.71 34.49
C THR A 330 -13.88 1.61 35.53
N LYS A 331 -14.49 2.72 35.11
CA LYS A 331 -15.25 3.62 35.97
C LYS A 331 -16.53 2.93 36.43
N LYS A 332 -16.66 2.75 37.75
CA LYS A 332 -17.82 2.09 38.36
C LYS A 332 -19.13 2.76 37.94
N GLY A 333 -19.99 2.00 37.25
CA GLY A 333 -21.31 2.47 36.80
C GLY A 333 -21.34 3.02 35.37
N VAL A 334 -20.21 2.93 34.65
CA VAL A 334 -20.12 3.10 33.20
C VAL A 334 -20.00 1.70 32.59
N GLU A 335 -20.82 1.39 31.58
CA GLU A 335 -20.83 0.08 30.92
C GLU A 335 -20.20 0.18 29.52
N ASP A 336 -19.56 -0.91 29.10
CA ASP A 336 -19.09 -1.09 27.72
C ASP A 336 -19.69 -2.36 27.10
N TYR A 337 -19.66 -2.42 25.77
CA TYR A 337 -20.17 -3.54 24.97
C TYR A 337 -19.25 -3.74 23.76
N ALA A 338 -18.66 -4.93 23.62
CA ALA A 338 -17.83 -5.33 22.48
C ALA A 338 -18.36 -6.60 21.83
N GLY A 339 -18.32 -6.70 20.50
CA GLY A 339 -18.79 -7.88 19.78
C GLY A 339 -19.17 -7.59 18.33
N TYR A 340 -20.16 -8.28 17.79
CA TYR A 340 -20.55 -8.23 16.38
C TYR A 340 -22.02 -7.86 16.15
N VAL A 341 -22.25 -7.17 15.04
CA VAL A 341 -23.55 -7.05 14.36
C VAL A 341 -23.46 -7.83 13.03
N SER A 342 -24.25 -8.90 12.91
CA SER A 342 -24.30 -9.78 11.73
C SER A 342 -25.48 -9.40 10.84
N LEU A 343 -25.24 -8.54 9.84
CA LEU A 343 -26.27 -8.10 8.88
C LEU A 343 -26.75 -9.26 7.99
N ASN A 344 -25.83 -10.17 7.66
CA ASN A 344 -26.08 -11.45 6.99
C ASN A 344 -24.93 -12.41 7.33
N ASN A 345 -24.96 -13.64 6.81
CA ASN A 345 -23.94 -14.67 7.10
C ASN A 345 -22.49 -14.23 6.78
N GLU A 346 -22.33 -13.32 5.82
CA GLU A 346 -21.07 -12.86 5.24
C GLU A 346 -20.79 -11.36 5.50
N THR A 347 -21.55 -10.73 6.38
CA THR A 347 -21.30 -9.34 6.82
C THR A 347 -21.42 -9.29 8.34
N ASN A 348 -20.31 -9.58 9.02
CA ASN A 348 -20.19 -9.54 10.48
C ASN A 348 -19.30 -8.35 10.85
N ILE A 349 -19.90 -7.24 11.28
CA ILE A 349 -19.19 -6.01 11.65
C ILE A 349 -18.92 -6.02 13.15
N PHE A 350 -17.66 -5.96 13.54
CA PHE A 350 -17.24 -5.78 14.93
C PHE A 350 -17.45 -4.34 15.38
N PHE A 351 -17.93 -4.19 16.62
CA PHE A 351 -18.12 -2.92 17.29
C PHE A 351 -17.55 -2.95 18.71
N TRP A 352 -17.11 -1.79 19.18
CA TRP A 352 -16.91 -1.54 20.61
C TRP A 352 -17.59 -0.21 20.98
N TYR A 353 -18.59 -0.30 21.84
CA TYR A 353 -19.33 0.83 22.39
C TYR A 353 -18.90 1.07 23.84
N PHE A 354 -18.71 2.34 24.20
CA PHE A 354 -18.50 2.79 25.57
C PHE A 354 -19.56 3.82 25.95
N GLU A 355 -20.19 3.63 27.09
CA GLU A 355 -20.98 4.68 27.72
C GLU A 355 -20.09 5.90 28.05
N ALA A 356 -20.70 7.07 28.03
CA ALA A 356 -20.07 8.28 28.52
C ALA A 356 -19.81 8.18 30.02
N ARG A 357 -18.66 8.71 30.46
CA ARG A 357 -18.19 8.65 31.85
C ARG A 357 -19.02 9.48 32.82
N ASP A 358 -19.86 10.38 32.34
CA ASP A 358 -20.81 11.15 33.14
C ASP A 358 -22.17 11.21 32.43
N ASN A 359 -23.24 10.96 33.19
CA ASN A 359 -24.64 10.95 32.75
C ASN A 359 -24.90 10.32 31.34
N PRO A 360 -24.48 9.07 31.07
CA PRO A 360 -24.46 8.51 29.72
C PRO A 360 -25.81 8.55 28.99
N ALA A 361 -26.93 8.32 29.70
CA ALA A 361 -28.27 8.41 29.12
C ALA A 361 -28.59 9.80 28.52
N GLY A 362 -28.06 10.87 29.12
CA GLY A 362 -28.22 12.25 28.63
C GLY A 362 -27.18 12.70 27.60
N LYS A 363 -26.10 11.94 27.39
CA LYS A 363 -25.03 12.29 26.43
C LYS A 363 -25.39 11.83 25.00
N PRO A 364 -24.92 12.54 23.97
CA PRO A 364 -25.09 12.12 22.58
C PRO A 364 -24.36 10.79 22.28
N VAL A 365 -24.54 10.27 21.07
CA VAL A 365 -23.74 9.18 20.52
C VAL A 365 -22.84 9.72 19.41
N THR A 366 -21.55 9.38 19.49
CA THR A 366 -20.58 9.67 18.43
C THR A 366 -20.07 8.35 17.85
N LEU A 367 -20.22 8.19 16.53
CA LEU A 367 -19.52 7.16 15.76
C LEU A 367 -18.13 7.68 15.38
N TRP A 368 -17.08 6.90 15.69
CA TRP A 368 -15.72 7.12 15.22
C TRP A 368 -15.33 6.11 14.11
N LEU A 369 -14.71 6.60 13.04
CA LEU A 369 -14.13 5.80 11.95
C LEU A 369 -12.71 6.27 11.58
N ASN A 370 -11.70 5.41 11.72
CA ASN A 370 -10.42 5.64 11.03
C ASN A 370 -10.56 5.33 9.51
N GLY A 371 -9.56 5.72 8.72
CA GLY A 371 -9.59 5.65 7.25
C GLY A 371 -8.92 4.42 6.62
N GLY A 372 -7.78 4.63 5.97
CA GLY A 372 -7.10 3.61 5.15
C GLY A 372 -7.12 3.95 3.65
N PRO A 373 -8.07 3.46 2.83
CA PRO A 373 -9.27 2.72 3.22
C PRO A 373 -8.95 1.30 3.69
N GLY A 374 -9.80 0.77 4.58
CA GLY A 374 -9.61 -0.58 5.15
C GLY A 374 -8.66 -0.66 6.34
N SER A 375 -8.39 0.45 7.03
CA SER A 375 -7.71 0.49 8.35
C SER A 375 -8.73 0.52 9.48
N ASP A 376 -8.39 -0.06 10.62
CA ASP A 376 -9.36 -0.37 11.66
C ASP A 376 -9.56 0.73 12.73
N SER A 377 -10.81 0.99 13.10
CA SER A 377 -11.19 2.04 14.07
C SER A 377 -10.73 1.79 15.51
N LEU A 378 -10.09 0.65 15.83
CA LEU A 378 -9.44 0.44 17.12
C LEU A 378 -8.08 1.15 17.21
N TYR A 379 -7.54 1.71 16.11
CA TYR A 379 -6.48 2.73 16.17
C TYR A 379 -6.91 3.92 17.04
N GLY A 380 -8.05 4.55 16.71
CA GLY A 380 -8.59 5.69 17.48
C GLY A 380 -8.97 5.34 18.91
N LEU A 381 -9.37 4.10 19.15
CA LEU A 381 -9.60 3.59 20.50
C LEU A 381 -8.28 3.55 21.31
N PHE A 382 -7.24 2.89 20.81
CA PHE A 382 -6.06 2.53 21.62
C PHE A 382 -4.86 3.46 21.54
N GLN A 383 -4.74 4.28 20.48
CA GLN A 383 -3.64 5.24 20.33
C GLN A 383 -4.08 6.69 20.48
N GLU A 384 -5.32 7.04 20.14
CA GLU A 384 -5.75 8.43 20.03
C GLU A 384 -6.63 8.90 21.21
N HIS A 385 -7.92 8.53 21.23
CA HIS A 385 -8.94 9.19 22.06
C HIS A 385 -9.97 8.24 22.71
N GLY A 386 -9.79 6.92 22.60
CA GLY A 386 -10.58 5.95 23.36
C GLY A 386 -10.27 5.98 24.87
N PRO A 387 -11.04 5.21 25.68
CA PRO A 387 -10.99 5.27 27.14
C PRO A 387 -9.66 4.79 27.74
N CYS A 388 -8.78 4.20 26.92
CA CYS A 388 -7.57 3.52 27.34
C CYS A 388 -6.46 3.61 26.29
N ASN A 389 -5.22 3.43 26.71
CA ASN A 389 -4.12 2.99 25.87
C ASN A 389 -3.57 1.64 26.39
N VAL A 390 -2.60 1.04 25.71
CA VAL A 390 -1.98 -0.24 26.13
C VAL A 390 -0.49 -0.09 26.39
N THR A 391 -0.07 -0.47 27.59
CA THR A 391 1.33 -0.47 28.03
C THR A 391 2.11 -1.65 27.43
N GLU A 392 3.45 -1.56 27.38
CA GLU A 392 4.36 -2.66 27.01
C GLU A 392 4.07 -3.98 27.76
N ASP A 393 3.67 -3.90 29.03
CA ASP A 393 3.28 -5.00 29.92
C ASP A 393 1.93 -5.69 29.51
N LEU A 394 1.41 -5.37 28.31
CA LEU A 394 0.14 -5.79 27.68
C LEU A 394 -1.10 -5.63 28.56
N LYS A 395 -1.24 -4.45 29.17
CA LYS A 395 -2.36 -4.05 30.03
C LYS A 395 -2.95 -2.74 29.55
N THR A 396 -4.25 -2.57 29.72
CA THR A 396 -4.93 -1.31 29.45
C THR A 396 -4.71 -0.32 30.58
N GLN A 397 -4.25 0.88 30.26
CA GLN A 397 -4.13 2.02 31.17
C GLN A 397 -5.19 3.07 30.83
N TRP A 398 -5.73 3.75 31.85
CA TRP A 398 -6.75 4.78 31.73
C TRP A 398 -6.27 5.99 30.91
N ASN A 399 -7.03 6.39 29.89
CA ASN A 399 -6.83 7.65 29.17
C ASN A 399 -7.67 8.77 29.83
N PRO A 400 -7.05 9.82 30.43
CA PRO A 400 -7.77 10.96 30.99
C PRO A 400 -8.31 11.94 29.93
N TYR A 401 -7.89 11.80 28.67
CA TYR A 401 -8.29 12.65 27.55
C TYR A 401 -9.29 11.97 26.61
N SER A 402 -9.96 10.90 27.06
CA SER A 402 -10.90 10.18 26.21
C SER A 402 -12.12 11.01 25.84
N TRP A 403 -12.56 10.86 24.60
CA TRP A 403 -13.81 11.46 24.11
C TRP A 403 -15.06 10.89 24.81
N ASN A 404 -14.98 9.73 25.48
CA ASN A 404 -16.07 9.25 26.33
C ASN A 404 -16.22 10.04 27.65
N GLU A 405 -15.41 11.08 27.92
CA GLU A 405 -15.74 12.08 28.95
C GLU A 405 -16.93 12.98 28.56
N VAL A 406 -17.30 13.08 27.27
CA VAL A 406 -18.39 13.99 26.81
C VAL A 406 -19.44 13.36 25.91
N SER A 407 -19.17 12.22 25.25
CA SER A 407 -20.12 11.50 24.39
C SER A 407 -20.17 10.02 24.78
N ASN A 408 -21.26 9.32 24.47
CA ASN A 408 -21.18 7.87 24.28
C ASN A 408 -20.40 7.63 22.99
N MET A 409 -19.47 6.68 22.97
CA MET A 409 -18.55 6.46 21.85
C MET A 409 -18.77 5.08 21.22
N LEU A 410 -18.95 5.03 19.91
CA LEU A 410 -19.06 3.82 19.12
C LEU A 410 -17.87 3.73 18.14
N TYR A 411 -17.04 2.70 18.27
CA TYR A 411 -15.96 2.38 17.34
C TYR A 411 -16.41 1.20 16.47
N LEU A 412 -16.31 1.31 15.14
CA LEU A 412 -16.70 0.25 14.20
C LEU A 412 -15.53 -0.19 13.32
N SER A 413 -15.25 -1.49 13.33
CA SER A 413 -14.32 -2.13 12.38
C SER A 413 -15.00 -2.23 11.00
N GLN A 414 -14.74 -1.28 10.11
CA GLN A 414 -15.40 -1.21 8.80
C GLN A 414 -14.42 -0.78 7.70
N PRO A 415 -14.63 -1.17 6.41
CA PRO A 415 -15.64 -2.10 5.90
C PRO A 415 -15.52 -3.55 6.42
N VAL A 416 -16.39 -4.45 5.95
CA VAL A 416 -16.34 -5.88 6.30
C VAL A 416 -14.98 -6.49 5.95
N GLY A 417 -14.32 -7.13 6.92
CA GLY A 417 -12.97 -7.69 6.78
C GLY A 417 -11.87 -6.93 7.50
N VAL A 418 -12.14 -5.69 7.92
CA VAL A 418 -11.21 -4.84 8.67
C VAL A 418 -11.21 -5.23 10.15
N GLY A 419 -10.05 -5.21 10.82
CA GLY A 419 -9.97 -5.40 12.27
C GLY A 419 -10.41 -6.79 12.73
N PHE A 420 -11.49 -6.84 13.51
CA PHE A 420 -12.16 -8.09 13.86
C PHE A 420 -13.32 -8.45 12.92
N SER A 421 -13.81 -7.53 12.09
CA SER A 421 -14.91 -7.79 11.16
C SER A 421 -14.54 -8.82 10.10
N TYR A 422 -15.49 -9.64 9.68
CA TYR A 422 -15.23 -10.68 8.68
C TYR A 422 -16.44 -11.01 7.81
N ALA A 423 -16.13 -11.37 6.56
CA ALA A 423 -17.08 -12.02 5.66
C ALA A 423 -16.95 -13.54 5.77
N THR A 424 -15.77 -14.06 5.43
CA THR A 424 -15.37 -15.45 5.70
C THR A 424 -14.09 -15.46 6.54
N THR A 425 -13.71 -16.63 7.06
CA THR A 425 -12.42 -16.77 7.76
C THR A 425 -11.67 -18.01 7.31
N VAL A 426 -10.36 -17.90 7.17
CA VAL A 426 -9.45 -19.01 6.82
C VAL A 426 -8.48 -19.28 7.96
N ILE A 427 -8.10 -20.55 8.15
CA ILE A 427 -6.97 -20.91 9.02
C ILE A 427 -5.71 -20.80 8.17
N GLY A 428 -4.81 -19.91 8.57
CA GLY A 428 -3.75 -19.40 7.72
C GLY A 428 -2.60 -18.75 8.48
N SER A 429 -1.60 -18.31 7.73
CA SER A 429 -0.62 -17.33 8.19
C SER A 429 -0.97 -15.96 7.62
N TYR A 430 -1.00 -14.93 8.45
CA TYR A 430 -1.02 -13.53 8.03
C TYR A 430 0.42 -13.04 7.89
N ASP A 431 0.69 -12.25 6.85
CA ASP A 431 1.94 -11.54 6.72
C ASP A 431 1.79 -10.09 7.15
N ASN A 432 2.65 -9.65 8.07
CA ASN A 432 2.56 -8.29 8.65
C ASN A 432 3.20 -7.23 7.73
N GLU A 433 3.94 -7.65 6.70
CA GLU A 433 4.63 -6.76 5.76
C GLU A 433 3.74 -6.47 4.54
N THR A 434 3.11 -7.51 3.94
CA THR A 434 2.20 -7.34 2.80
C THR A 434 0.73 -7.15 3.21
N GLY A 435 0.36 -7.50 4.44
CA GLY A 435 -1.03 -7.48 4.91
C GLY A 435 -1.91 -8.59 4.32
N GLU A 436 -1.30 -9.61 3.71
CA GLU A 436 -2.00 -10.72 3.05
C GLU A 436 -2.28 -11.90 3.99
N VAL A 437 -3.26 -12.73 3.61
CA VAL A 437 -3.65 -13.95 4.33
C VAL A 437 -3.43 -15.16 3.44
N ALA A 438 -2.49 -16.03 3.83
CA ALA A 438 -2.13 -17.23 3.07
C ALA A 438 -2.73 -18.52 3.68
N PRO A 439 -3.45 -19.34 2.90
CA PRO A 439 -3.78 -20.72 3.29
C PRO A 439 -2.51 -21.59 3.31
N VAL A 440 -2.34 -22.42 4.34
CA VAL A 440 -1.03 -23.02 4.69
C VAL A 440 -0.70 -24.27 3.87
N PRO A 441 0.54 -24.36 3.34
CA PRO A 441 1.25 -25.63 3.42
C PRO A 441 2.75 -25.51 3.82
N LYS A 442 3.13 -24.71 4.84
CA LYS A 442 4.38 -24.86 5.62
C LYS A 442 4.46 -23.95 6.86
N ALA A 443 4.69 -24.56 8.04
CA ALA A 443 5.49 -24.11 9.20
C ALA A 443 5.40 -22.68 9.81
N LYS A 444 4.71 -21.68 9.24
CA LYS A 444 4.39 -20.41 9.91
C LYS A 444 3.26 -20.65 10.95
N PRO A 445 3.17 -19.83 12.04
CA PRO A 445 2.19 -20.05 13.09
C PRO A 445 0.74 -19.79 12.66
N GLU A 446 -0.17 -20.65 13.13
CA GLU A 446 -1.55 -20.71 12.66
C GLU A 446 -2.47 -19.74 13.42
N GLY A 447 -3.13 -18.85 12.67
CA GLY A 447 -4.23 -18.03 13.14
C GLY A 447 -5.52 -18.27 12.34
N ARG A 448 -6.64 -17.70 12.80
CA ARG A 448 -7.86 -17.55 12.01
C ARG A 448 -7.96 -16.11 11.55
N TRP A 449 -7.90 -15.86 10.25
CA TRP A 449 -7.86 -14.52 9.68
C TRP A 449 -9.12 -14.27 8.84
N SER A 450 -9.54 -13.02 8.71
CA SER A 450 -10.62 -12.68 7.78
C SER A 450 -10.14 -12.88 6.35
N LEU A 451 -10.99 -13.47 5.51
CA LEU A 451 -10.82 -13.48 4.06
C LEU A 451 -12.03 -12.77 3.45
N THR A 452 -11.75 -11.69 2.74
CA THR A 452 -12.73 -10.80 2.12
C THR A 452 -12.45 -10.69 0.63
N ASP A 453 -13.51 -10.77 -0.17
CA ASP A 453 -13.51 -10.48 -1.60
C ASP A 453 -13.34 -8.96 -1.82
N PRO A 454 -12.30 -8.50 -2.57
CA PRO A 454 -12.06 -7.08 -2.79
C PRO A 454 -13.25 -6.36 -3.44
N ASP A 455 -14.05 -7.03 -4.27
CA ASP A 455 -15.18 -6.41 -4.98
C ASP A 455 -16.45 -6.27 -4.13
N ARG A 456 -16.49 -6.90 -2.95
CA ARG A 456 -17.68 -6.91 -2.08
C ARG A 456 -18.06 -5.52 -1.56
N VAL A 457 -17.06 -4.76 -1.12
CA VAL A 457 -17.21 -3.36 -0.68
C VAL A 457 -15.97 -2.61 -1.16
N ASN A 458 -16.01 -2.18 -2.42
CA ASN A 458 -14.89 -1.56 -3.15
C ASN A 458 -15.05 -0.03 -3.32
N ASN A 459 -16.01 0.60 -2.63
CA ASN A 459 -16.26 2.03 -2.71
C ASN A 459 -17.00 2.54 -1.46
N THR A 460 -16.88 3.85 -1.22
CA THR A 460 -17.43 4.54 -0.05
C THR A 460 -18.96 4.51 0.01
N ALA A 461 -19.65 4.56 -1.13
CA ALA A 461 -21.11 4.56 -1.17
C ALA A 461 -21.71 3.21 -0.72
N THR A 462 -21.10 2.09 -1.08
CA THR A 462 -21.49 0.76 -0.58
C THR A 462 -21.22 0.64 0.92
N ALA A 463 -20.06 1.10 1.41
CA ALA A 463 -19.70 1.03 2.83
C ALA A 463 -20.69 1.79 3.74
N ALA A 464 -21.22 2.93 3.28
CA ALA A 464 -22.24 3.70 4.00
C ALA A 464 -23.52 2.89 4.30
N ILE A 465 -23.90 1.96 3.41
CA ILE A 465 -25.13 1.15 3.55
C ILE A 465 -24.98 0.16 4.71
N ASP A 466 -23.87 -0.58 4.76
CA ASP A 466 -23.59 -1.53 5.84
C ASP A 466 -23.50 -0.82 7.19
N VAL A 467 -22.79 0.31 7.27
CA VAL A 467 -22.62 1.04 8.54
C VAL A 467 -23.94 1.67 9.02
N TRP A 468 -24.80 2.17 8.12
CA TRP A 468 -26.15 2.61 8.48
C TRP A 468 -26.98 1.47 9.09
N ASN A 469 -26.96 0.29 8.47
CA ASN A 469 -27.69 -0.88 8.95
C ASN A 469 -27.18 -1.37 10.32
N VAL A 470 -25.87 -1.27 10.58
CA VAL A 470 -25.27 -1.55 11.90
C VAL A 470 -25.78 -0.58 12.96
N VAL A 471 -25.77 0.72 12.68
CA VAL A 471 -26.28 1.76 13.60
C VAL A 471 -27.77 1.53 13.88
N GLN A 472 -28.58 1.29 12.85
CA GLN A 472 -30.02 1.03 12.99
C GLN A 472 -30.33 -0.22 13.81
N ALA A 473 -29.56 -1.31 13.66
CA ALA A 473 -29.73 -2.53 14.44
C ALA A 473 -29.36 -2.33 15.93
N LEU A 474 -28.27 -1.60 16.21
CA LEU A 474 -27.85 -1.26 17.58
C LEU A 474 -28.88 -0.36 18.29
N LEU A 475 -29.43 0.64 17.59
CA LEU A 475 -30.49 1.51 18.12
C LEU A 475 -31.74 0.71 18.47
N GLY A 476 -32.26 -0.10 17.54
CA GLY A 476 -33.47 -0.89 17.77
C GLY A 476 -33.32 -1.91 18.91
N ALA A 477 -32.14 -2.55 19.03
CA ALA A 477 -31.84 -3.45 20.14
C ALA A 477 -31.67 -2.74 21.49
N SER A 478 -31.21 -1.48 21.50
CA SER A 478 -31.25 -0.63 22.69
C SER A 478 -32.69 -0.30 23.05
N GLU A 479 -33.53 0.05 22.09
CA GLU A 479 -34.90 0.53 22.32
C GLU A 479 -35.84 -0.56 22.86
N GLU A 480 -35.87 -1.75 22.25
CA GLU A 480 -36.72 -2.87 22.72
C GLU A 480 -36.17 -3.60 23.96
N SER A 481 -35.01 -3.20 24.49
CA SER A 481 -34.47 -3.75 25.75
C SER A 481 -35.32 -3.44 26.98
N GLY A 482 -36.26 -2.48 26.89
CA GLY A 482 -37.05 -1.96 28.01
C GLY A 482 -36.29 -1.04 28.96
N ASN A 483 -34.97 -0.85 28.75
CA ASN A 483 -34.14 0.11 29.45
C ASN A 483 -33.15 0.75 28.45
N PRO A 484 -33.63 1.65 27.56
CA PRO A 484 -32.83 2.18 26.46
C PRO A 484 -31.55 2.84 26.97
N LYS A 485 -30.41 2.34 26.46
CA LYS A 485 -29.08 2.84 26.78
C LYS A 485 -28.79 4.16 26.08
N ILE A 486 -29.25 4.27 24.83
CA ILE A 486 -29.24 5.50 24.03
C ILE A 486 -30.62 6.15 24.22
N GLN A 487 -30.69 7.26 24.96
CA GLN A 487 -31.93 8.02 25.19
C GLN A 487 -31.89 9.37 24.49
N ASN A 488 -30.78 10.11 24.65
CA ASN A 488 -30.43 11.21 23.76
C ASN A 488 -30.03 10.62 22.38
N ARG A 489 -30.80 10.95 21.33
CA ARG A 489 -30.56 10.46 19.95
C ARG A 489 -29.70 11.39 19.10
N THR A 490 -29.10 12.41 19.70
CA THR A 490 -28.15 13.29 19.00
C THR A 490 -26.97 12.47 18.52
N PHE A 491 -26.81 12.40 17.19
CA PHE A 491 -25.81 11.59 16.53
C PHE A 491 -24.73 12.48 15.89
N HIS A 492 -23.48 12.20 16.22
CA HIS A 492 -22.33 12.81 15.58
C HIS A 492 -21.51 11.74 14.85
N LEU A 493 -20.90 12.09 13.73
CA LEU A 493 -19.91 11.27 13.05
C LEU A 493 -18.57 12.00 13.11
N TRP A 494 -17.54 11.30 13.56
CA TRP A 494 -16.17 11.78 13.51
C TRP A 494 -15.29 10.76 12.78
N THR A 495 -14.45 11.25 11.88
CA THR A 495 -13.66 10.38 10.99
C THR A 495 -12.25 10.92 10.77
N GLU A 496 -11.30 10.05 10.44
CA GLU A 496 -9.91 10.45 10.14
C GLU A 496 -9.39 9.90 8.81
N SER A 497 -8.45 10.62 8.15
CA SER A 497 -7.67 10.14 7.00
C SER A 497 -8.54 9.96 5.75
N TYR A 498 -8.62 8.76 5.18
CA TYR A 498 -9.68 8.37 4.22
C TYR A 498 -11.10 8.57 4.76
N GLY A 499 -11.25 8.81 6.07
CA GLY A 499 -12.42 9.41 6.69
C GLY A 499 -12.90 10.70 6.02
N GLY A 500 -12.06 11.44 5.31
CA GLY A 500 -12.48 12.54 4.44
C GLY A 500 -13.43 12.14 3.31
N HIS A 501 -13.41 10.88 2.87
CA HIS A 501 -14.44 10.30 1.98
C HIS A 501 -15.58 9.67 2.78
N TYR A 502 -15.28 8.84 3.79
CA TYR A 502 -16.32 8.17 4.59
C TYR A 502 -17.26 9.19 5.28
N GLY A 503 -16.73 10.21 5.95
CA GLY A 503 -17.47 11.20 6.73
C GLY A 503 -18.59 11.90 5.95
N PRO A 504 -18.29 12.65 4.88
CA PRO A 504 -19.31 13.35 4.10
C PRO A 504 -20.32 12.41 3.45
N VAL A 505 -19.87 11.31 2.82
CA VAL A 505 -20.76 10.42 2.08
C VAL A 505 -21.66 9.63 3.04
N PHE A 506 -21.12 9.10 4.14
CA PHE A 506 -21.91 8.37 5.14
C PHE A 506 -22.90 9.32 5.83
N TYR A 507 -22.46 10.50 6.29
CA TYR A 507 -23.37 11.42 6.98
C TYR A 507 -24.49 11.92 6.08
N ASN A 508 -24.21 12.18 4.79
CA ASN A 508 -25.24 12.55 3.83
C ASN A 508 -26.22 11.39 3.58
N TYR A 509 -25.71 10.16 3.41
CA TYR A 509 -26.56 8.97 3.30
C TYR A 509 -27.43 8.76 4.54
N PHE A 510 -26.86 8.82 5.75
CA PHE A 510 -27.59 8.67 7.02
C PHE A 510 -28.67 9.74 7.16
N ARG A 511 -28.36 11.01 6.86
CA ARG A 511 -29.33 12.12 6.86
C ARG A 511 -30.47 11.89 5.86
N LYS A 512 -30.17 11.41 4.64
CA LYS A 512 -31.17 11.08 3.61
C LYS A 512 -32.07 9.91 4.05
N GLN A 513 -31.52 8.86 4.67
CA GLN A 513 -32.30 7.76 5.24
C GLN A 513 -33.12 8.20 6.46
N ASN A 514 -32.55 9.01 7.35
CA ASN A 514 -33.24 9.52 8.53
C ASN A 514 -34.46 10.38 8.17
N ASN A 515 -34.34 11.23 7.14
CA ASN A 515 -35.47 11.99 6.60
C ASN A 515 -36.55 11.07 6.01
N ALA A 516 -36.19 9.92 5.43
CA ALA A 516 -37.12 8.91 4.94
C ALA A 516 -37.79 8.09 6.07
N ILE A 517 -37.14 7.95 7.24
CA ILE A 517 -37.76 7.43 8.46
C ILE A 517 -38.76 8.46 9.01
N LEU A 518 -38.33 9.71 9.18
CA LEU A 518 -39.14 10.79 9.76
C LEU A 518 -40.41 11.11 8.95
N ASN A 519 -40.39 10.90 7.63
CA ASN A 519 -41.56 11.05 6.77
C ASN A 519 -42.37 9.76 6.53
N GLY A 520 -41.93 8.63 7.13
CA GLY A 520 -42.61 7.33 7.04
C GLY A 520 -42.44 6.55 5.74
N SER A 521 -41.49 6.94 4.86
CA SER A 521 -41.22 6.22 3.60
C SER A 521 -40.43 4.92 3.81
N VAL A 522 -39.62 4.83 4.85
CA VAL A 522 -38.90 3.59 5.25
C VAL A 522 -39.03 3.36 6.76
N PRO A 523 -39.07 2.10 7.24
CA PRO A 523 -39.04 1.80 8.67
C PRO A 523 -37.63 1.99 9.24
N GLY A 524 -37.54 2.46 10.48
CA GLY A 524 -36.28 2.58 11.22
C GLY A 524 -36.41 3.42 12.47
N TYR A 525 -35.30 3.63 13.15
CA TYR A 525 -35.17 4.41 14.38
C TYR A 525 -34.56 5.78 14.04
N PRO A 526 -35.29 6.90 14.23
CA PRO A 526 -34.80 8.21 13.87
C PRO A 526 -33.66 8.65 14.80
N LEU A 527 -32.79 9.51 14.27
CA LEU A 527 -31.68 10.16 14.94
C LEU A 527 -31.80 11.68 14.82
N ASP A 528 -31.29 12.39 15.82
CA ASP A 528 -31.14 13.85 15.76
C ASP A 528 -29.75 14.15 15.17
N MET A 529 -29.69 14.43 13.87
CA MET A 529 -28.42 14.57 13.14
C MET A 529 -27.64 15.82 13.59
N GLY A 530 -26.58 15.64 14.40
CA GLY A 530 -25.84 16.71 15.05
C GLY A 530 -24.65 17.26 14.26
N THR A 531 -23.51 16.56 14.29
CA THR A 531 -22.21 17.11 13.85
C THR A 531 -21.43 16.11 12.98
N LEU A 532 -20.75 16.63 11.96
CA LEU A 532 -19.70 15.91 11.23
C LEU A 532 -18.34 16.54 11.55
N GLY A 533 -17.42 15.77 12.16
CA GLY A 533 -16.03 16.16 12.32
C GLY A 533 -15.11 15.31 11.44
N ILE A 534 -14.12 15.93 10.82
CA ILE A 534 -13.13 15.25 9.98
C ILE A 534 -11.73 15.70 10.43
N ILE A 535 -10.94 14.73 10.89
CA ILE A 535 -9.53 14.90 11.26
C ILE A 535 -8.66 14.50 10.08
N ASN A 536 -7.71 15.35 9.69
CA ASN A 536 -6.74 15.12 8.60
C ASN A 536 -7.38 14.36 7.42
N GLY A 537 -8.49 14.91 6.92
CA GLY A 537 -9.27 14.27 5.87
C GLY A 537 -8.61 14.45 4.52
N CYS A 538 -8.50 13.38 3.74
CA CYS A 538 -8.38 13.49 2.29
C CYS A 538 -9.81 13.48 1.72
N ILE A 539 -10.27 14.62 1.19
CA ILE A 539 -11.68 14.92 0.85
C ILE A 539 -11.88 15.13 -0.65
N ASN A 540 -10.88 15.64 -1.36
CA ASN A 540 -10.96 15.89 -2.79
C ASN A 540 -9.58 15.96 -3.44
N SER A 541 -9.15 14.87 -4.08
CA SER A 541 -7.88 14.76 -4.78
C SER A 541 -7.61 15.90 -5.79
N LYS A 542 -8.63 16.50 -6.41
CA LYS A 542 -8.43 17.60 -7.37
C LYS A 542 -8.06 18.94 -6.70
N ILE A 543 -8.51 19.16 -5.47
CA ILE A 543 -8.15 20.35 -4.69
C ILE A 543 -6.87 20.10 -3.90
N GLU A 544 -6.70 18.92 -3.30
CA GLU A 544 -5.63 18.64 -2.34
C GLU A 544 -4.29 18.28 -2.99
N VAL A 545 -4.28 17.54 -4.10
CA VAL A 545 -3.03 17.06 -4.73
C VAL A 545 -2.04 18.18 -5.12
N PRO A 546 -2.42 19.36 -5.65
CA PRO A 546 -1.47 20.44 -5.93
C PRO A 546 -0.78 21.03 -4.69
N HIS A 547 -1.21 20.68 -3.47
CA HIS A 547 -0.60 21.14 -2.22
C HIS A 547 0.49 20.19 -1.70
N TYR A 548 0.62 18.94 -2.18
CA TYR A 548 1.72 18.05 -1.80
C TYR A 548 3.13 18.65 -2.07
N PRO A 549 3.42 19.25 -3.25
CA PRO A 549 4.72 19.87 -3.51
C PRO A 549 5.00 21.05 -2.57
N GLU A 550 3.95 21.80 -2.19
CA GLU A 550 4.06 22.92 -1.27
C GLU A 550 4.24 22.45 0.18
N MET A 551 3.58 21.36 0.61
CA MET A 551 3.83 20.78 1.93
C MET A 551 5.24 20.16 2.02
N ALA A 552 5.73 19.54 0.95
CA ALA A 552 7.09 18.95 0.92
C ALA A 552 8.23 19.98 1.01
N VAL A 553 7.96 21.28 0.79
CA VAL A 553 9.00 22.33 0.67
C VAL A 553 8.71 23.57 1.53
N ASN A 554 7.46 23.98 1.67
CA ASN A 554 7.02 25.26 2.24
C ASN A 554 6.06 25.06 3.45
N ASN A 555 6.22 23.94 4.16
CA ASN A 555 5.52 23.62 5.41
C ASN A 555 5.86 24.54 6.60
N THR A 556 5.02 24.42 7.64
CA THR A 556 5.16 25.01 8.97
C THR A 556 6.57 25.03 9.55
N TYR A 557 7.34 23.95 9.34
CA TYR A 557 8.59 23.65 10.04
C TYR A 557 9.85 24.07 9.25
N GLY A 558 9.68 24.62 8.04
CA GLY A 558 10.78 24.95 7.13
C GLY A 558 11.51 23.74 6.53
N ILE A 559 10.95 22.53 6.69
CA ILE A 559 11.56 21.26 6.26
C ILE A 559 11.58 21.20 4.73
N LYS A 560 12.73 20.83 4.15
CA LYS A 560 12.90 20.60 2.71
C LYS A 560 12.93 19.09 2.44
N GLY A 561 11.76 18.48 2.35
CA GLY A 561 11.60 17.05 2.09
C GLY A 561 11.89 16.64 0.64
N ILE A 562 11.87 17.58 -0.30
CA ILE A 562 12.30 17.36 -1.69
C ILE A 562 13.19 18.52 -2.16
N ASN A 563 14.06 18.26 -3.14
CA ASN A 563 14.90 19.29 -3.76
C ASN A 563 14.17 20.06 -4.89
N GLU A 564 14.72 21.19 -5.31
CA GLU A 564 14.11 22.10 -6.30
C GLU A 564 13.78 21.42 -7.64
N SER A 565 14.59 20.45 -8.08
CA SER A 565 14.34 19.71 -9.32
C SER A 565 13.11 18.80 -9.19
N ILE A 566 12.97 18.11 -8.05
CA ILE A 566 11.81 17.24 -7.76
C ILE A 566 10.56 18.10 -7.54
N TYR A 567 10.66 19.20 -6.80
CA TYR A 567 9.58 20.18 -6.59
C TYR A 567 9.11 20.83 -7.90
N THR A 568 10.02 21.06 -8.85
CA THR A 568 9.67 21.51 -10.20
C THR A 568 8.97 20.40 -10.98
N PHE A 569 9.44 19.15 -10.88
CA PHE A 569 8.84 17.99 -11.55
C PHE A 569 7.41 17.70 -11.08
N THR A 570 7.15 17.65 -9.76
CA THR A 570 5.81 17.32 -9.23
C THR A 570 4.76 18.36 -9.63
N LYS A 571 5.11 19.65 -9.63
CA LYS A 571 4.25 20.73 -10.15
C LYS A 571 4.02 20.64 -11.66
N GLN A 572 4.96 20.10 -12.43
CA GLN A 572 4.76 19.79 -13.84
C GLN A 572 3.85 18.56 -14.03
N ALA A 573 4.04 17.48 -13.27
CA ALA A 573 3.21 16.27 -13.33
C ALA A 573 1.73 16.52 -12.98
N TRP A 574 1.46 17.50 -12.11
CA TRP A 574 0.10 18.04 -11.90
C TRP A 574 -0.50 18.68 -13.16
N SER A 575 0.31 19.46 -13.88
CA SER A 575 -0.17 20.47 -14.86
C SER A 575 -0.07 20.04 -16.32
N LEU A 576 0.73 19.03 -16.64
CA LEU A 576 0.97 18.51 -18.00
C LEU A 576 -0.31 17.97 -18.66
N PRO A 577 -0.41 18.00 -20.00
CA PRO A 577 -1.50 17.34 -20.72
C PRO A 577 -1.54 15.85 -20.39
N SER A 578 -2.72 15.34 -20.04
CA SER A 578 -2.91 13.96 -19.54
C SER A 578 -2.12 13.63 -18.26
N GLY A 579 -1.66 14.67 -17.54
CA GLY A 579 -1.14 14.57 -16.18
C GLY A 579 -2.25 14.43 -15.13
N CYS A 580 -1.89 14.48 -13.86
CA CYS A 580 -2.79 14.17 -12.73
C CYS A 580 -4.11 14.98 -12.75
N ARG A 581 -4.07 16.31 -12.95
CA ARG A 581 -5.28 17.14 -13.01
C ARG A 581 -6.24 16.70 -14.12
N ASP A 582 -5.70 16.45 -15.31
CA ASP A 582 -6.49 16.13 -16.50
C ASP A 582 -7.13 14.73 -16.34
N MET A 583 -6.41 13.77 -15.76
CA MET A 583 -6.89 12.44 -15.43
C MET A 583 -8.01 12.46 -14.37
N LEU A 584 -7.90 13.30 -13.33
CA LEU A 584 -8.97 13.52 -12.36
C LEU A 584 -10.21 14.15 -13.02
N ASP A 585 -10.00 15.10 -13.95
CA ASP A 585 -11.07 15.67 -14.76
C ASP A 585 -11.69 14.66 -15.74
N GLU A 586 -11.01 13.58 -16.13
CA GLU A 586 -11.58 12.49 -16.94
C GLU A 586 -12.39 11.52 -16.07
N CYS A 587 -11.85 11.09 -14.92
CA CYS A 587 -12.59 10.32 -13.90
C CYS A 587 -13.92 11.01 -13.52
N ALA A 588 -13.89 12.32 -13.23
CA ALA A 588 -15.09 13.08 -12.86
C ALA A 588 -16.12 13.23 -14.00
N LYS A 589 -15.73 13.08 -15.27
CA LYS A 589 -16.66 13.04 -16.42
C LYS A 589 -17.26 11.65 -16.58
N ASP A 590 -16.45 10.60 -16.52
CA ASP A 590 -16.89 9.22 -16.68
C ASP A 590 -17.84 8.79 -15.55
N LEU A 591 -17.57 9.20 -14.29
CA LEU A 591 -18.49 9.02 -13.16
C LEU A 591 -19.86 9.69 -13.39
N LYS A 592 -19.90 10.83 -14.09
CA LYS A 592 -21.14 11.55 -14.41
C LYS A 592 -21.87 10.97 -15.64
N LYS A 593 -21.24 10.03 -16.34
CA LYS A 593 -21.78 9.30 -17.51
C LYS A 593 -22.25 7.89 -17.12
N GLU A 594 -21.34 7.06 -16.61
CA GLU A 594 -21.54 5.64 -16.29
C GLU A 594 -20.75 5.28 -15.00
N PRO A 595 -21.26 5.61 -13.79
CA PRO A 595 -20.52 5.49 -12.52
C PRO A 595 -20.22 4.05 -12.06
N THR A 596 -20.69 3.03 -12.78
CA THR A 596 -20.54 1.60 -12.43
C THR A 596 -19.97 0.78 -13.59
N ALA A 597 -19.23 1.40 -14.50
CA ALA A 597 -18.61 0.74 -15.63
C ALA A 597 -17.10 0.53 -15.40
N ASP A 598 -16.58 -0.63 -15.80
CA ASP A 598 -15.17 -1.02 -15.66
C ASP A 598 -14.20 0.02 -16.25
N ASN A 599 -14.60 0.67 -17.35
CA ASN A 599 -13.83 1.77 -17.95
C ASN A 599 -13.73 2.98 -17.00
N THR A 600 -14.81 3.35 -16.31
CA THR A 600 -14.83 4.46 -15.35
C THR A 600 -13.92 4.14 -14.16
N PHE A 601 -13.97 2.91 -13.64
CA PHE A 601 -13.06 2.43 -12.60
C PHE A 601 -11.60 2.46 -13.06
N SER A 602 -11.33 2.07 -14.32
CA SER A 602 -9.99 2.17 -14.93
C SER A 602 -9.51 3.63 -15.06
N THR A 603 -10.34 4.56 -15.52
CA THR A 603 -10.02 6.00 -15.58
C THR A 603 -9.71 6.55 -14.18
N CYS A 604 -10.52 6.21 -13.18
CA CYS A 604 -10.37 6.71 -11.82
C CYS A 604 -9.15 6.10 -11.10
N SER A 605 -8.93 4.78 -11.15
CA SER A 605 -7.74 4.13 -10.59
C SER A 605 -6.44 4.56 -11.29
N THR A 606 -6.48 4.82 -12.61
CA THR A 606 -5.37 5.44 -13.34
C THR A 606 -5.08 6.85 -12.82
N SER A 607 -6.12 7.69 -12.63
CA SER A 607 -5.93 9.04 -12.09
C SER A 607 -5.30 9.02 -10.68
N LEU A 608 -5.77 8.13 -9.79
CA LEU A 608 -5.20 7.92 -8.46
C LEU A 608 -3.72 7.52 -8.55
N SER A 609 -3.40 6.57 -9.44
CA SER A 609 -2.02 6.09 -9.66
C SER A 609 -1.10 7.19 -10.19
N VAL A 610 -1.55 8.01 -11.14
CA VAL A 610 -0.77 9.13 -11.72
C VAL A 610 -0.53 10.23 -10.69
N CYS A 611 -1.56 10.63 -9.94
CA CYS A 611 -1.44 11.63 -8.88
C CYS A 611 -0.56 11.16 -7.72
N GLY A 612 -0.79 9.93 -7.25
CA GLY A 612 0.00 9.27 -6.22
C GLY A 612 1.46 9.14 -6.60
N THR A 613 1.77 8.58 -7.78
CA THR A 613 3.16 8.33 -8.20
C THR A 613 3.94 9.61 -8.48
N PHE A 614 3.36 10.58 -9.21
CA PHE A 614 4.14 11.68 -9.79
C PHE A 614 3.98 13.03 -9.10
N VAL A 615 3.01 13.19 -8.17
CA VAL A 615 2.83 14.45 -7.42
C VAL A 615 3.07 14.26 -5.92
N ALA A 616 2.44 13.25 -5.30
CA ALA A 616 2.60 12.97 -3.87
C ALA A 616 3.83 12.09 -3.55
N GLY A 617 4.07 11.07 -4.38
CA GLY A 617 5.06 10.00 -4.23
C GLY A 617 6.49 10.45 -3.95
N PRO A 618 7.05 11.46 -4.65
CA PRO A 618 8.45 11.82 -4.47
C PRO A 618 8.82 12.33 -3.07
N TYR A 619 7.86 12.68 -2.20
CA TYR A 619 8.18 12.90 -0.78
C TYR A 619 8.55 11.58 -0.08
N TYR A 620 7.82 10.50 -0.33
CA TYR A 620 8.08 9.18 0.28
C TYR A 620 9.45 8.64 -0.15
N ASP A 621 9.80 8.80 -1.43
CA ASP A 621 11.09 8.33 -1.98
C ASP A 621 12.29 9.11 -1.44
N PHE A 622 12.18 10.44 -1.34
CA PHE A 622 13.34 11.33 -1.19
C PHE A 622 13.43 12.09 0.15
N SER A 623 12.38 12.18 0.97
CA SER A 623 12.37 13.01 2.18
C SER A 623 13.07 12.41 3.39
N LYS A 624 13.08 11.07 3.48
CA LYS A 624 13.59 10.30 4.64
C LYS A 624 12.90 10.68 5.95
N ARG A 625 11.59 10.94 5.85
CA ARG A 625 10.71 11.37 6.94
C ARG A 625 9.41 10.60 6.90
N ASP A 626 8.81 10.39 8.07
CA ASP A 626 7.48 9.80 8.16
C ASP A 626 6.45 10.72 7.46
N PRO A 627 5.47 10.17 6.74
CA PRO A 627 4.47 10.97 6.05
C PRO A 627 3.29 11.39 6.95
N TYR A 628 3.07 10.70 8.08
CA TYR A 628 2.03 11.02 9.05
C TYR A 628 2.50 12.06 10.09
N ASP A 629 3.81 12.20 10.30
CA ASP A 629 4.42 13.36 10.95
C ASP A 629 5.79 13.68 10.34
N MET A 630 5.84 14.71 9.50
CA MET A 630 7.06 15.10 8.78
C MET A 630 8.23 15.51 9.68
N ARG A 631 8.02 15.71 10.99
CA ARG A 631 9.09 16.09 11.93
C ARG A 631 10.07 14.95 12.18
N VAL A 632 9.63 13.69 12.11
CA VAL A 632 10.41 12.49 12.47
C VAL A 632 10.94 11.74 11.24
N ASP A 633 11.90 10.84 11.45
CA ASP A 633 12.53 9.98 10.44
C ASP A 633 11.59 8.88 9.93
N GLU A 634 11.84 8.36 8.72
CA GLU A 634 11.04 7.29 8.08
C GLU A 634 10.98 5.96 8.87
N ASN A 635 11.86 5.75 9.85
CA ASN A 635 11.89 4.58 10.72
C ASN A 635 11.10 4.78 12.04
N TYR A 636 10.47 5.94 12.27
CA TYR A 636 9.64 6.16 13.45
C TYR A 636 8.41 5.25 13.46
N THR A 637 8.07 4.70 14.62
CA THR A 637 6.86 3.88 14.78
C THR A 637 6.16 4.16 16.10
N THR A 638 4.85 4.44 16.06
CA THR A 638 4.05 4.59 17.28
C THR A 638 3.93 3.25 18.03
N PRO A 639 3.84 3.23 19.37
CA PRO A 639 3.81 1.97 20.14
C PRO A 639 2.61 1.07 19.80
N LYS A 640 2.88 -0.06 19.11
CA LYS A 640 1.85 -1.02 18.65
C LYS A 640 1.50 -2.13 19.67
N HIS A 641 1.77 -1.94 20.97
CA HIS A 641 1.50 -2.93 22.02
C HIS A 641 0.04 -3.39 22.07
N TRP A 642 -0.89 -2.49 21.72
CA TRP A 642 -2.32 -2.76 21.66
C TRP A 642 -2.68 -3.86 20.63
N VAL A 643 -1.98 -3.95 19.50
CA VAL A 643 -2.16 -4.99 18.46
C VAL A 643 -1.81 -6.38 19.01
N HIS A 644 -0.79 -6.46 19.87
CA HIS A 644 -0.42 -7.69 20.57
C HIS A 644 -1.42 -8.02 21.68
N PHE A 645 -1.88 -7.02 22.44
CA PHE A 645 -2.93 -7.18 23.46
C PHE A 645 -4.25 -7.72 22.87
N LEU A 646 -4.70 -7.21 21.73
CA LEU A 646 -5.89 -7.70 21.01
C LEU A 646 -5.75 -9.14 20.48
N ASN A 647 -4.52 -9.61 20.28
CA ASN A 647 -4.22 -11.00 19.88
C ASN A 647 -3.93 -11.94 21.06
N LEU A 648 -3.98 -11.48 22.31
CA LEU A 648 -3.95 -12.38 23.47
C LEU A 648 -5.25 -13.19 23.56
N ALA A 649 -5.14 -14.51 23.73
CA ALA A 649 -6.29 -15.39 23.85
C ALA A 649 -7.22 -15.05 25.04
N SER A 650 -6.70 -14.40 26.09
CA SER A 650 -7.51 -13.87 27.20
C SER A 650 -8.35 -12.67 26.77
N THR A 651 -7.76 -11.74 26.01
CA THR A 651 -8.46 -10.56 25.47
C THR A 651 -9.52 -11.00 24.48
N GLN A 652 -9.18 -11.91 23.56
CA GLN A 652 -10.12 -12.42 22.54
C GLN A 652 -11.35 -13.10 23.17
N GLU A 653 -11.16 -13.93 24.21
CA GLU A 653 -12.29 -14.50 24.94
C GLU A 653 -13.13 -13.41 25.65
N ILE A 654 -12.52 -12.37 26.23
CA ILE A 654 -13.25 -11.28 26.90
C ILE A 654 -14.02 -10.39 25.90
N LEU A 655 -13.45 -10.10 24.73
CA LEU A 655 -14.12 -9.38 23.63
C LEU A 655 -15.22 -10.21 22.96
N GLY A 656 -15.15 -11.54 23.05
CA GLY A 656 -16.11 -12.44 22.40
C GLY A 656 -15.84 -12.61 20.90
N VAL A 657 -14.58 -12.53 20.47
CA VAL A 657 -14.14 -12.64 19.06
C VAL A 657 -13.60 -14.04 18.74
N SER A 658 -13.63 -14.44 17.46
CA SER A 658 -13.22 -15.79 17.03
C SER A 658 -12.07 -15.83 16.02
N ASN A 659 -11.70 -14.68 15.48
CA ASN A 659 -10.58 -14.43 14.56
C ASN A 659 -9.49 -13.59 15.23
N ASN A 660 -8.27 -13.71 14.70
CA ASN A 660 -7.14 -12.86 15.04
C ASN A 660 -7.37 -11.43 14.52
N TYR A 661 -6.72 -10.49 15.19
CA TYR A 661 -6.83 -9.07 14.88
C TYR A 661 -5.74 -8.64 13.90
N THR A 662 -6.11 -7.92 12.85
CA THR A 662 -5.20 -7.18 11.95
C THR A 662 -5.52 -5.68 12.01
N THR A 663 -4.51 -4.83 11.88
CA THR A 663 -4.69 -3.36 11.91
C THR A 663 -5.38 -2.80 10.67
N SER A 664 -5.35 -3.56 9.57
CA SER A 664 -5.92 -3.22 8.27
C SER A 664 -6.18 -4.49 7.47
N ASN A 665 -6.83 -4.36 6.30
CA ASN A 665 -7.07 -5.46 5.37
C ASN A 665 -6.69 -5.07 3.92
N ARG A 666 -5.64 -5.69 3.37
CA ARG A 666 -5.11 -5.36 2.04
C ARG A 666 -6.09 -5.61 0.90
N ASN A 667 -6.99 -6.59 1.01
CA ASN A 667 -8.02 -6.83 -0.01
C ASN A 667 -9.04 -5.68 -0.04
N VAL A 668 -9.42 -5.15 1.13
CA VAL A 668 -10.35 -4.00 1.21
C VAL A 668 -9.71 -2.76 0.58
N SER A 669 -8.46 -2.44 0.95
CA SER A 669 -7.71 -1.33 0.32
C SER A 669 -7.60 -1.52 -1.21
N SER A 670 -7.26 -2.73 -1.65
CA SER A 670 -7.13 -3.05 -3.09
C SER A 670 -8.45 -2.92 -3.85
N GLY A 671 -9.61 -3.16 -3.23
CA GLY A 671 -10.93 -2.91 -3.83
C GLY A 671 -11.15 -1.43 -4.14
N PHE A 672 -10.91 -0.57 -3.14
CA PHE A 672 -11.02 0.89 -3.29
C PHE A 672 -9.96 1.49 -4.24
N GLU A 673 -8.78 0.89 -4.33
CA GLU A 673 -7.74 1.26 -5.30
C GLU A 673 -8.14 0.91 -6.74
N GLN A 674 -8.75 -0.27 -6.96
CA GLN A 674 -9.20 -0.72 -8.29
C GLN A 674 -10.37 0.09 -8.84
N THR A 675 -11.29 0.56 -8.00
CA THR A 675 -12.34 1.51 -8.39
C THR A 675 -11.82 2.94 -8.54
N GLY A 676 -10.74 3.27 -7.84
CA GLY A 676 -10.21 4.63 -7.76
C GLY A 676 -11.08 5.57 -6.91
N ASP A 677 -11.76 5.06 -5.88
CA ASP A 677 -12.74 5.80 -5.07
C ASP A 677 -12.16 7.06 -4.40
N MET A 678 -10.83 7.13 -4.19
CA MET A 678 -10.11 8.34 -3.73
C MET A 678 -10.11 9.50 -4.74
N SER A 679 -10.32 9.23 -6.04
CA SER A 679 -10.43 10.24 -7.09
C SER A 679 -11.85 10.76 -7.29
N TYR A 680 -12.84 10.20 -6.57
CA TYR A 680 -14.25 10.57 -6.76
C TYR A 680 -14.54 11.96 -6.13
N PRO A 681 -15.25 12.86 -6.83
CA PRO A 681 -15.58 14.20 -6.30
C PRO A 681 -16.74 14.21 -5.29
N ASN A 682 -17.40 13.06 -5.08
CA ASN A 682 -18.66 12.93 -4.35
C ASN A 682 -18.57 13.30 -2.86
N ALA A 683 -17.40 13.19 -2.23
CA ALA A 683 -17.20 13.61 -0.84
C ALA A 683 -17.33 15.13 -0.67
N LEU A 684 -16.79 15.92 -1.61
CA LEU A 684 -16.96 17.37 -1.66
C LEU A 684 -18.44 17.75 -1.91
N GLU A 685 -19.05 17.16 -2.94
CA GLU A 685 -20.48 17.38 -3.28
C GLU A 685 -21.40 17.02 -2.10
N ALA A 686 -21.08 15.98 -1.34
CA ALA A 686 -21.80 15.61 -0.12
C ALA A 686 -21.58 16.59 1.04
N LEU A 687 -20.39 17.17 1.18
CA LEU A 687 -20.08 18.14 2.23
C LEU A 687 -20.80 19.49 2.00
N GLU A 688 -20.88 19.95 0.76
CA GLU A 688 -21.72 21.10 0.35
C GLU A 688 -23.20 20.85 0.66
N GLU A 689 -23.70 19.68 0.31
CA GLU A 689 -25.06 19.25 0.65
C GLU A 689 -25.31 19.25 2.16
N ILE A 690 -24.35 18.82 2.99
CA ILE A 690 -24.44 18.74 4.46
C ILE A 690 -24.49 20.14 5.07
N LEU A 691 -23.57 21.02 4.68
CA LEU A 691 -23.54 22.41 5.13
C LEU A 691 -24.84 23.16 4.79
N ASN A 692 -25.40 22.91 3.59
CA ASN A 692 -26.66 23.52 3.15
C ASN A 692 -27.91 23.05 3.92
N SER A 693 -27.84 22.05 4.80
CA SER A 693 -28.93 21.75 5.76
C SER A 693 -28.68 22.27 7.18
N GLY A 694 -27.69 23.16 7.38
CA GLY A 694 -27.36 23.70 8.70
C GLY A 694 -26.69 22.69 9.65
N THR A 695 -26.13 21.60 9.13
CA THR A 695 -25.32 20.69 9.94
C THR A 695 -24.02 21.37 10.37
N ARG A 696 -23.61 21.21 11.63
CA ARG A 696 -22.31 21.68 12.10
C ARG A 696 -21.19 20.77 11.59
N VAL A 697 -20.22 21.36 10.91
CA VAL A 697 -19.10 20.67 10.26
C VAL A 697 -17.77 21.25 10.78
N LEU A 698 -16.86 20.37 11.20
CA LEU A 698 -15.52 20.74 11.62
C LEU A 698 -14.47 20.00 10.78
N LEU A 699 -13.58 20.75 10.17
CA LEU A 699 -12.37 20.27 9.53
C LEU A 699 -11.18 20.56 10.47
N GLN A 700 -10.44 19.54 10.88
CA GLN A 700 -9.33 19.66 11.84
C GLN A 700 -8.08 19.01 11.27
N TYR A 701 -7.01 19.77 11.08
CA TYR A 701 -5.79 19.29 10.44
C TYR A 701 -4.57 19.57 11.29
N GLY A 702 -3.82 18.53 11.63
CA GLY A 702 -2.48 18.63 12.20
C GLY A 702 -1.50 19.23 11.20
N ASP A 703 -0.70 20.20 11.67
CA ASP A 703 0.15 21.01 10.81
C ASP A 703 1.50 20.40 10.39
N SER A 704 1.79 19.16 10.84
CA SER A 704 2.95 18.35 10.42
C SER A 704 2.59 17.08 9.64
N ASP A 705 1.31 16.82 9.37
CA ASP A 705 0.90 15.74 8.46
C ASP A 705 1.24 16.07 7.01
N TYR A 706 1.80 15.10 6.27
CA TYR A 706 1.96 15.20 4.82
C TYR A 706 0.82 14.53 4.06
N VAL A 707 0.31 13.37 4.53
CA VAL A 707 -0.64 12.51 3.79
C VAL A 707 -1.94 13.21 3.46
N CYS A 708 -2.61 13.81 4.45
CA CYS A 708 -3.81 14.62 4.24
C CYS A 708 -3.54 16.00 4.84
N ASN A 709 -2.55 16.69 4.28
CA ASN A 709 -1.95 17.89 4.84
C ASN A 709 -2.91 19.09 4.96
N TRP A 710 -2.64 19.95 5.96
CA TRP A 710 -3.47 21.10 6.28
C TRP A 710 -3.57 22.16 5.16
N LEU A 711 -2.60 22.23 4.24
CA LEU A 711 -2.65 23.14 3.10
C LEU A 711 -3.72 22.71 2.08
N GLY A 712 -3.84 21.42 1.80
CA GLY A 712 -4.93 20.86 1.00
C GLY A 712 -6.28 21.00 1.71
N GLY A 713 -6.32 20.72 3.02
CA GLY A 713 -7.53 20.91 3.84
C GLY A 713 -8.03 22.35 3.89
N GLU A 714 -7.13 23.34 3.99
CA GLU A 714 -7.47 24.77 3.91
C GLU A 714 -8.08 25.08 2.53
N ALA A 715 -7.45 24.62 1.44
CA ALA A 715 -7.97 24.82 0.08
C ALA A 715 -9.37 24.20 -0.11
N VAL A 716 -9.61 22.98 0.38
CA VAL A 716 -10.95 22.36 0.38
C VAL A 716 -11.95 23.25 1.14
N SER A 717 -11.58 23.77 2.31
CA SER A 717 -12.47 24.63 3.09
C SER A 717 -12.85 25.94 2.38
N LEU A 718 -11.97 26.46 1.51
CA LEU A 718 -12.18 27.72 0.79
C LEU A 718 -12.89 27.55 -0.57
N GLU A 719 -12.74 26.40 -1.23
CA GLU A 719 -13.37 26.09 -2.52
C GLU A 719 -14.84 25.63 -2.39
N LEU A 720 -15.26 25.09 -1.24
CA LEU A 720 -16.64 24.65 -0.98
C LEU A 720 -17.68 25.70 -1.38
N ASN A 721 -18.75 25.25 -2.05
CA ASN A 721 -19.83 26.07 -2.58
C ASN A 721 -21.19 25.79 -1.89
N TYR A 722 -21.35 26.37 -0.71
CA TYR A 722 -22.56 26.33 0.12
C TYR A 722 -23.08 27.73 0.48
N THR A 723 -24.24 27.82 1.13
CA THR A 723 -24.99 29.06 1.41
C THR A 723 -24.17 30.17 2.10
N HIS A 724 -23.14 29.84 2.90
CA HIS A 724 -22.34 30.84 3.62
C HIS A 724 -20.87 30.96 3.15
N SER A 725 -20.52 30.38 2.01
CA SER A 725 -19.12 30.29 1.53
C SER A 725 -18.37 31.62 1.53
N ASP A 726 -18.99 32.70 1.03
CA ASP A 726 -18.34 34.01 0.98
C ASP A 726 -18.12 34.63 2.38
N HIS A 727 -18.98 34.29 3.35
CA HIS A 727 -18.83 34.73 4.73
C HIS A 727 -17.72 33.94 5.44
N PHE A 728 -17.59 32.64 5.15
CA PHE A 728 -16.47 31.82 5.63
C PHE A 728 -15.13 32.24 5.00
N ARG A 729 -15.11 32.54 3.69
CA ARG A 729 -13.95 33.13 3.01
C ARG A 729 -13.56 34.51 3.56
N ALA A 730 -14.53 35.28 4.04
CA ALA A 730 -14.29 36.57 4.71
C ALA A 730 -13.90 36.49 6.20
N ALA A 731 -14.13 35.35 6.88
CA ALA A 731 -13.75 35.17 8.28
C ALA A 731 -12.22 35.07 8.45
N GLY A 732 -11.71 35.58 9.57
CA GLY A 732 -10.28 35.56 9.90
C GLY A 732 -9.92 34.40 10.83
N TYR A 733 -8.66 33.99 10.86
CA TYR A 733 -8.13 33.02 11.81
C TYR A 733 -8.04 33.60 13.22
N ALA A 734 -8.74 32.98 14.17
CA ALA A 734 -8.62 33.24 15.60
C ALA A 734 -7.81 32.11 16.28
N PRO A 735 -7.06 32.41 17.37
CA PRO A 735 -6.29 31.40 18.09
C PRO A 735 -7.20 30.43 18.87
N ILE A 736 -6.82 29.14 18.90
CA ILE A 736 -7.49 28.10 19.68
C ILE A 736 -6.86 28.07 21.08
N VAL A 737 -7.53 28.70 22.04
CA VAL A 737 -7.00 28.90 23.39
C VAL A 737 -7.72 28.00 24.41
N PHE A 738 -6.94 27.29 25.21
CA PHE A 738 -7.42 26.58 26.40
C PHE A 738 -6.38 26.66 27.52
N GLY A 739 -6.82 26.82 28.78
CA GLY A 739 -5.93 26.92 29.95
C GLY A 739 -4.96 28.11 29.97
N GLY A 740 -5.03 29.03 28.99
CA GLY A 740 -4.05 30.09 28.77
C GLY A 740 -2.91 29.73 27.80
N HIS A 741 -3.01 28.60 27.11
CA HIS A 741 -2.12 28.16 26.04
C HIS A 741 -2.86 28.14 24.69
N GLU A 742 -2.14 28.38 23.60
CA GLU A 742 -2.65 28.40 22.22
C GLU A 742 -2.21 27.11 21.51
N TYR A 743 -3.18 26.34 21.01
CA TYR A 743 -2.97 24.99 20.44
C TYR A 743 -3.08 24.93 18.91
N GLY A 744 -3.39 26.05 18.26
CA GLY A 744 -3.75 26.10 16.85
C GLY A 744 -4.47 27.38 16.48
N ALA A 745 -4.93 27.47 15.24
CA ALA A 745 -5.79 28.56 14.77
C ALA A 745 -7.00 28.02 14.00
N VAL A 746 -8.16 28.67 14.18
CA VAL A 746 -9.42 28.32 13.54
C VAL A 746 -10.00 29.49 12.75
N ARG A 747 -10.45 29.18 11.53
CA ARG A 747 -11.36 29.99 10.73
C ARG A 747 -12.74 29.37 10.88
N GLU A 748 -13.72 30.10 11.41
CA GLU A 748 -15.08 29.60 11.65
C GLU A 748 -16.13 30.66 11.25
N TYR A 749 -17.14 30.23 10.50
CA TYR A 749 -18.34 31.01 10.23
C TYR A 749 -19.58 30.14 10.43
N GLY A 750 -20.41 30.52 11.39
CA GLY A 750 -21.60 29.77 11.82
C GLY A 750 -21.30 28.28 12.00
N ASN A 751 -21.99 27.45 11.23
CA ASN A 751 -21.90 26.00 11.33
C ASN A 751 -20.66 25.37 10.65
N PHE A 752 -19.74 26.13 10.07
CA PHE A 752 -18.52 25.59 9.44
C PHE A 752 -17.24 26.13 10.07
N SER A 753 -16.28 25.24 10.35
CA SER A 753 -14.94 25.60 10.81
C SER A 753 -13.84 24.80 10.12
N PHE A 754 -12.70 25.46 9.88
CA PHE A 754 -11.42 24.86 9.52
C PHE A 754 -10.38 25.22 10.59
N THR A 755 -9.77 24.19 11.16
CA THR A 755 -8.77 24.25 12.23
C THR A 755 -7.44 23.72 11.74
N ARG A 756 -6.38 24.52 11.92
CA ARG A 756 -4.99 24.06 11.88
C ARG A 756 -4.50 23.89 13.32
N LEU A 757 -4.15 22.67 13.70
CA LEU A 757 -3.67 22.31 15.03
C LEU A 757 -2.15 22.23 15.05
N TYR A 758 -1.51 22.92 16.00
CA TYR A 758 -0.05 23.07 16.07
C TYR A 758 0.62 21.85 16.72
N GLU A 759 1.88 21.61 16.33
CA GLU A 759 2.70 20.50 16.79
C GLU A 759 2.07 19.11 16.59
N SER A 760 1.23 18.93 15.57
CA SER A 760 0.43 17.73 15.38
C SER A 760 0.59 17.10 14.00
N GLY A 761 0.86 15.79 13.96
CA GLY A 761 0.73 14.97 12.77
C GLY A 761 -0.71 14.50 12.51
N HIS A 762 -0.85 13.50 11.64
CA HIS A 762 -2.09 12.93 11.09
C HIS A 762 -3.11 12.53 12.17
N MET A 763 -2.68 11.68 13.11
CA MET A 763 -3.47 11.24 14.27
C MET A 763 -3.56 12.36 15.33
N THR A 764 -4.32 13.42 15.05
CA THR A 764 -4.28 14.63 15.89
C THR A 764 -4.56 14.41 17.39
N PRO A 765 -5.43 13.46 17.82
CA PRO A 765 -5.65 13.24 19.24
C PRO A 765 -4.50 12.46 19.92
N TYR A 766 -3.66 11.75 19.17
CA TYR A 766 -2.42 11.15 19.71
C TYR A 766 -1.38 12.23 20.03
N TYR A 767 -1.22 13.25 19.18
CA TYR A 767 -0.26 14.33 19.37
C TYR A 767 -0.76 15.40 20.36
N GLN A 768 -2.03 15.81 20.24
CA GLN A 768 -2.64 16.89 21.03
C GLN A 768 -3.93 16.43 21.75
N PRO A 769 -3.86 15.43 22.65
CA PRO A 769 -5.04 14.79 23.26
C PRO A 769 -5.92 15.76 24.06
N LEU A 770 -5.32 16.74 24.76
CA LEU A 770 -6.07 17.72 25.52
C LEU A 770 -6.83 18.71 24.62
N ALA A 771 -6.17 19.22 23.56
CA ALA A 771 -6.77 20.19 22.65
C ALA A 771 -7.89 19.57 21.82
N THR A 772 -7.66 18.37 21.29
CA THR A 772 -8.66 17.64 20.49
C THR A 772 -9.90 17.24 21.31
N LEU A 773 -9.75 16.78 22.56
CA LEU A 773 -10.89 16.56 23.46
C LEU A 773 -11.67 17.86 23.74
N GLU A 774 -10.98 19.00 23.85
CA GLU A 774 -11.61 20.29 24.10
C GLU A 774 -12.32 20.84 22.85
N ILE A 775 -11.74 20.70 21.65
CA ILE A 775 -12.40 21.02 20.37
C ILE A 775 -13.64 20.13 20.18
N PHE A 776 -13.53 18.83 20.44
CA PHE A 776 -14.66 17.88 20.42
C PHE A 776 -15.76 18.30 21.42
N ARG A 777 -15.40 18.66 22.65
CA ARG A 777 -16.33 19.19 23.66
C ARG A 777 -17.04 20.46 23.19
N ARG A 778 -16.33 21.42 22.59
CA ARG A 778 -16.90 22.66 22.04
C ARG A 778 -17.86 22.38 20.89
N ALA A 779 -17.45 21.49 19.98
CA ALA A 779 -18.27 21.05 18.84
C ALA A 779 -19.62 20.46 19.30
N LEU A 780 -19.59 19.50 20.23
CA LEU A 780 -20.82 18.83 20.71
C LEU A 780 -21.70 19.76 21.56
N ALA A 781 -21.13 20.81 22.16
CA ALA A 781 -21.85 21.83 22.93
C ALA A 781 -22.39 23.00 22.08
N ASN A 782 -22.19 22.99 20.76
CA ASN A 782 -22.44 24.11 19.85
C ASN A 782 -21.77 25.43 20.30
N LEU A 783 -20.54 25.32 20.82
CA LEU A 783 -19.68 26.44 21.19
C LEU A 783 -18.64 26.71 20.11
N ASP A 784 -18.14 27.94 20.09
CA ASP A 784 -17.03 28.35 19.22
C ASP A 784 -15.77 27.52 19.46
N VAL A 785 -15.00 27.29 18.39
CA VAL A 785 -13.80 26.44 18.47
C VAL A 785 -12.63 27.19 19.11
N ALA A 786 -12.59 28.52 19.00
CA ALA A 786 -11.45 29.36 19.43
C ALA A 786 -11.27 29.41 20.95
N GLU A 787 -12.28 29.87 21.69
CA GLU A 787 -12.26 30.02 23.16
C GLU A 787 -13.26 29.10 23.88
N GLY A 788 -14.30 28.61 23.19
CA GLY A 788 -15.36 27.79 23.80
C GLY A 788 -16.26 28.57 24.76
N ARG A 789 -16.56 29.83 24.44
CA ARG A 789 -17.30 30.78 25.32
C ARG A 789 -18.60 31.31 24.70
N THR A 790 -18.70 31.24 23.38
CA THR A 790 -19.78 31.79 22.57
C THR A 790 -20.61 30.63 22.01
N VAL A 791 -21.93 30.67 22.19
CA VAL A 791 -22.82 29.73 21.49
C VAL A 791 -22.92 30.15 20.03
N ILE A 792 -22.69 29.20 19.13
CA ILE A 792 -22.68 29.45 17.68
C ILE A 792 -24.08 29.79 17.16
N THR A 793 -24.12 30.75 16.24
CA THR A 793 -25.29 31.18 15.47
C THR A 793 -24.92 31.31 13.99
N ASP A 794 -25.92 31.37 13.10
CA ASP A 794 -25.72 31.47 11.64
C ASP A 794 -25.01 32.77 11.17
N THR A 795 -24.67 33.66 12.11
CA THR A 795 -23.95 34.92 11.92
C THR A 795 -22.69 35.06 12.77
N TYR A 796 -22.29 34.03 13.51
CA TYR A 796 -20.99 33.99 14.18
C TYR A 796 -19.86 33.95 13.16
N ALA A 797 -18.77 34.70 13.40
CA ALA A 797 -17.57 34.70 12.59
C ALA A 797 -16.32 34.89 13.46
N THR A 798 -15.26 34.13 13.22
CA THR A 798 -13.95 34.40 13.81
C THR A 798 -13.32 35.67 13.23
N ASN A 799 -12.65 36.43 14.09
CA ASN A 799 -11.99 37.68 13.74
C ASN A 799 -10.48 37.53 13.98
N GLY A 800 -9.66 37.92 13.00
CA GLY A 800 -8.21 37.75 13.02
C GLY A 800 -7.60 37.85 11.63
N THR A 801 -6.47 37.17 11.39
CA THR A 801 -5.73 37.28 10.12
C THR A 801 -6.34 36.44 8.99
N GLU A 802 -6.27 36.92 7.75
CA GLU A 802 -6.71 36.16 6.56
C GLU A 802 -6.05 34.78 6.46
N LYS A 803 -4.80 34.66 6.91
CA LYS A 803 -3.97 33.46 6.81
C LYS A 803 -3.45 33.02 8.17
N SER A 804 -3.33 31.72 8.37
CA SER A 804 -2.63 31.14 9.53
C SER A 804 -1.11 31.25 9.30
N THR A 805 -0.49 32.30 9.85
CA THR A 805 0.92 32.66 9.58
C THR A 805 1.92 32.04 10.55
N HIS A 806 1.48 31.18 11.46
CA HIS A 806 2.34 30.51 12.43
C HIS A 806 3.35 29.57 11.76
N THR A 807 4.57 29.55 12.29
CA THR A 807 5.71 28.74 11.84
C THR A 807 6.43 28.18 13.04
N GLU A 808 6.77 26.90 13.01
CA GLU A 808 7.50 26.23 14.09
C GLU A 808 8.97 26.03 13.76
N VAL A 809 9.78 25.90 14.81
CA VAL A 809 11.16 25.42 14.66
C VAL A 809 11.12 23.90 14.57
N SER A 810 11.51 23.34 13.43
CA SER A 810 11.71 21.88 13.30
C SER A 810 12.59 21.37 14.45
N PRO A 811 12.16 20.33 15.19
CA PRO A 811 13.03 19.63 16.12
C PRO A 811 14.32 19.19 15.42
N PRO A 812 15.48 19.18 16.10
CA PRO A 812 16.64 18.49 15.54
C PRO A 812 16.28 17.02 15.28
N PRO A 813 16.81 16.38 14.23
CA PRO A 813 16.61 14.96 13.99
C PRO A 813 17.05 14.15 15.22
N LEU A 814 16.20 13.21 15.64
CA LEU A 814 16.33 12.40 16.85
C LEU A 814 17.36 11.27 16.73
#